data_AF-A0A537GBH6-F1
#
_entry.id   AF-A0A537GBH6-F1
#
_cell.length_a   1.000
_cell.length_b   1.000
_cell.length_c   1.000
_cell.angle_alpha   90.00
_cell.angle_beta   90.00
_cell.angle_gamma   90.00
#
_symmetry.space_group_name_H-M   'P 1'
#
loop_
_entity.id
_entity.type
_entity.pdbx_description
1 polymer ?
#
loop_
_entity_poly.entity_id
_entity_poly.type
_entity_poly.pdbx_seq_one_letter_code
_entity_poly.pdbx_strand_id
1 'polypeptide(L)'
;MRILPVSIIITVMVISILVHVPAPAVAVSTGGVDSPSNIWAPYGPFSPNLRLSYYSSETTEFQDFELGKLDLTDWPVATASYGSYDGNPDFALSPGEGQFGMFGVDFNYASSTWASWGCDWAHGNSACGIEIREAFAHLIDRTSFVNSGPLQGAGQGLADPSPPAKTPSASSISTQVAWDSFTGQTIEGLTHPADSSAFNIAPSPSGFAQPGSPDSCAARDHLIAANIGLHDLNQDCVIDGNSPGLANIINHPIRFMIRSDDPIRRALGLGLANAINQVFGVNAVVPTLGSIAQLRPLVFISAPEGVTDDWDVYTSGWNLGGPFPDHLRPLYGSTFASDQCGGAQNAETNNYGFLCVSSFDTYANAASQTADVQTFSTQTLAAFNQFGLHVGSIPVYSRGIRTAALRTLAGAVDQRGQGFSNPWTLLSGHNNTAYTPSNPLFKFGGGQNMIRWGQRQGTSQLNPFKAETLWEFNLIGEVYDTLFAASPIEPANVMCWMCDNYQLSVDSQGNTHFLVELRQNLRWQDGVPLNASDVKFTLLNFRDVPAANLVANVQLVLSVTILASYLLDIKMQGQSISHIINLASVPIIPRHIWELTGDKTYGDVGKADPAKTSTSYDMLSSGTFIGSGPFMCRSVFAADFGKVGTGCASNSDGSRSGQALGVGATVILQAYDLTSQSGNVDPFLQYMRSYNTAWGTGTGAAAQSGQFQEFSWADRYDNGTVTIRDLASVASCYGKTDSTGCLDYSYWLRPAFHPGTPTTIGSEITIVSSHLDDAWVYPFSWSGVQSKQPGQTLENIVPFTP
;
A
#
# COMPACT_ATOMS: atom_id res chain seq x y z
N MET A 1 -10.56 -72.74 -54.61
CA MET A 1 -10.63 -71.29 -54.86
C MET A 1 -10.26 -70.61 -53.56
N ARG A 2 -9.20 -69.80 -53.56
CA ARG A 2 -8.74 -69.00 -52.41
C ARG A 2 -9.83 -68.00 -52.00
N ILE A 3 -9.96 -67.71 -50.71
CA ILE A 3 -10.01 -66.36 -50.10
C ILE A 3 -9.86 -66.53 -48.57
N LEU A 4 -9.02 -65.68 -48.00
CA LEU A 4 -8.45 -65.69 -46.65
C LEU A 4 -9.42 -65.30 -45.53
N PRO A 5 -9.16 -65.71 -44.28
CA PRO A 5 -9.80 -65.14 -43.09
C PRO A 5 -9.12 -63.83 -42.68
N VAL A 6 -9.92 -62.78 -42.46
CA VAL A 6 -9.48 -61.53 -41.84
C VAL A 6 -9.45 -61.73 -40.33
N SER A 7 -8.24 -61.85 -39.78
CA SER A 7 -7.98 -61.74 -38.35
C SER A 7 -8.02 -60.25 -37.94
N ILE A 8 -8.97 -59.88 -37.08
CA ILE A 8 -9.00 -58.59 -36.41
C ILE A 8 -7.97 -58.65 -35.28
N ILE A 9 -6.82 -58.00 -35.49
CA ILE A 9 -5.82 -57.73 -34.45
C ILE A 9 -6.25 -56.44 -33.74
N ILE A 10 -6.75 -56.57 -32.52
CA ILE A 10 -6.92 -55.45 -31.59
C ILE A 10 -5.51 -55.09 -31.10
N THR A 11 -4.99 -53.97 -31.62
CA THR A 11 -3.71 -53.42 -31.18
C THR A 11 -3.97 -52.61 -29.91
N VAL A 12 -3.52 -53.14 -28.76
CA VAL A 12 -3.49 -52.42 -27.48
C VAL A 12 -2.43 -51.33 -27.59
N MET A 13 -2.87 -50.10 -27.84
CA MET A 13 -2.02 -48.91 -27.78
C MET A 13 -1.91 -48.51 -26.30
N VAL A 14 -0.76 -48.81 -25.69
CA VAL A 14 -0.38 -48.27 -24.38
C VAL A 14 -0.11 -46.79 -24.58
N ILE A 15 -1.14 -45.96 -24.35
CA ILE A 15 -0.98 -44.51 -24.25
C ILE A 15 -0.45 -44.26 -22.84
N SER A 16 0.85 -44.02 -22.73
CA SER A 16 1.43 -43.32 -21.60
C SER A 16 0.82 -41.92 -21.56
N ILE A 17 -0.23 -41.73 -20.76
CA ILE A 17 -0.75 -40.41 -20.43
C ILE A 17 0.32 -39.76 -19.56
N LEU A 18 1.23 -39.03 -20.19
CA LEU A 18 1.96 -37.95 -19.56
C LEU A 18 0.90 -36.95 -19.08
N VAL A 19 0.54 -37.03 -17.82
CA VAL A 19 -0.14 -35.95 -17.11
C VAL A 19 0.82 -34.77 -17.18
N HIS A 20 0.62 -33.91 -18.17
CA HIS A 20 1.15 -32.56 -18.13
C HIS A 20 0.38 -31.88 -17.01
N VAL A 21 0.99 -31.82 -15.84
CA VAL A 21 0.61 -30.82 -14.84
C VAL A 21 0.86 -29.48 -15.56
N PRO A 22 -0.18 -28.70 -15.92
CA PRO A 22 0.06 -27.39 -16.47
C PRO A 22 0.57 -26.55 -15.30
N ALA A 23 1.89 -26.37 -15.20
CA ALA A 23 2.38 -25.17 -14.55
C ALA A 23 1.81 -24.02 -15.40
N PRO A 24 1.02 -23.09 -14.84
CA PRO A 24 0.64 -21.92 -15.60
C PRO A 24 1.95 -21.18 -15.89
N ALA A 25 2.42 -21.26 -17.14
CA ALA A 25 3.49 -20.40 -17.63
C ALA A 25 2.91 -18.99 -17.70
N VAL A 26 2.88 -18.29 -16.56
CA VAL A 26 2.39 -16.92 -16.47
C VAL A 26 3.54 -16.02 -16.92
N ALA A 27 3.60 -15.75 -18.21
CA ALA A 27 4.43 -14.67 -18.73
C ALA A 27 4.02 -13.35 -18.04
N VAL A 28 4.97 -12.43 -17.86
CA VAL A 28 4.67 -11.08 -17.32
C VAL A 28 3.56 -10.43 -18.15
N SER A 29 2.47 -10.00 -17.51
CA SER A 29 1.38 -9.32 -18.19
C SER A 29 1.89 -8.03 -18.83
N THR A 30 1.61 -7.85 -20.12
CA THR A 30 1.83 -6.57 -20.82
C THR A 30 0.54 -5.77 -20.99
N GLY A 31 -0.61 -6.31 -20.56
CA GLY A 31 -1.88 -5.62 -20.49
C GLY A 31 -2.01 -4.89 -19.15
N GLY A 32 -2.71 -3.73 -19.13
CA GLY A 32 -2.93 -2.91 -17.92
C GLY A 32 -3.59 -3.66 -16.77
N VAL A 33 -3.67 -3.02 -15.60
CA VAL A 33 -4.20 -3.64 -14.38
C VAL A 33 -5.50 -4.43 -14.57
N ASP A 34 -6.49 -3.90 -15.30
CA ASP A 34 -7.79 -4.54 -15.55
C ASP A 34 -7.75 -5.63 -16.65
N SER A 35 -6.58 -5.92 -17.21
CA SER A 35 -6.43 -6.87 -18.31
C SER A 35 -6.66 -8.30 -17.84
N PRO A 36 -7.42 -9.12 -18.56
CA PRO A 36 -7.58 -10.55 -18.24
C PRO A 36 -6.27 -11.36 -18.19
N SER A 37 -5.16 -10.84 -18.75
CA SER A 37 -3.85 -11.46 -18.65
C SER A 37 -3.09 -11.12 -17.36
N ASN A 38 -3.53 -10.10 -16.61
CA ASN A 38 -2.94 -9.71 -15.34
C ASN A 38 -3.43 -10.63 -14.21
N ILE A 39 -2.96 -11.87 -14.25
CA ILE A 39 -3.42 -12.90 -13.33
C ILE A 39 -2.59 -12.93 -12.04
N TRP A 40 -3.25 -13.20 -10.91
CA TRP A 40 -2.62 -13.25 -9.59
C TRP A 40 -3.14 -14.42 -8.76
N ALA A 41 -2.34 -14.87 -7.79
CA ALA A 41 -2.67 -15.98 -6.91
C ALA A 41 -2.61 -15.55 -5.43
N PRO A 42 -3.56 -15.97 -4.58
CA PRO A 42 -3.52 -15.72 -3.14
C PRO A 42 -2.70 -16.78 -2.38
N TYR A 43 -1.72 -17.38 -3.04
CA TYR A 43 -0.86 -18.44 -2.53
C TYR A 43 0.55 -18.35 -3.10
N GLY A 44 1.51 -18.89 -2.37
CA GLY A 44 2.95 -18.74 -2.60
C GLY A 44 3.70 -18.81 -1.26
N PRO A 45 4.95 -18.35 -1.13
CA PRO A 45 5.76 -17.84 -2.22
C PRO A 45 6.21 -18.95 -3.17
N PHE A 46 6.25 -18.69 -4.47
CA PHE A 46 6.73 -19.66 -5.46
C PHE A 46 8.27 -19.73 -5.53
N SER A 47 8.94 -18.66 -5.11
CA SER A 47 10.39 -18.63 -4.96
C SER A 47 10.79 -18.97 -3.51
N PRO A 48 11.77 -19.86 -3.29
CA PRO A 48 12.19 -20.24 -1.94
C PRO A 48 12.97 -19.13 -1.21
N ASN A 49 13.47 -18.13 -1.94
CA ASN A 49 14.22 -17.03 -1.35
C ASN A 49 13.88 -15.69 -2.00
N LEU A 50 13.99 -14.63 -1.21
CA LEU A 50 13.87 -13.24 -1.61
C LEU A 50 15.11 -12.48 -1.12
N ARG A 51 15.72 -11.67 -1.99
CA ARG A 51 16.79 -10.74 -1.63
C ARG A 51 16.41 -9.31 -1.92
N LEU A 52 16.39 -8.48 -0.89
CA LEU A 52 16.27 -7.04 -1.00
C LEU A 52 17.66 -6.42 -1.05
N SER A 53 17.89 -5.46 -1.94
CA SER A 53 19.16 -4.73 -2.09
C SER A 53 18.92 -3.23 -2.02
N TYR A 54 19.61 -2.52 -1.13
CA TYR A 54 19.31 -1.12 -0.80
C TYR A 54 20.26 -0.14 -1.49
N TYR A 55 19.71 0.90 -2.10
CA TYR A 55 20.42 1.86 -2.94
C TYR A 55 20.44 3.27 -2.34
N SER A 56 21.18 4.19 -2.96
CA SER A 56 21.19 5.61 -2.59
C SER A 56 20.16 6.44 -3.36
N SER A 57 19.72 5.94 -4.51
CA SER A 57 18.75 6.56 -5.39
C SER A 57 18.24 5.57 -6.43
N GLU A 58 17.15 5.96 -7.10
CA GLU A 58 16.58 5.24 -8.24
C GLU A 58 17.61 5.04 -9.35
N THR A 59 18.51 6.01 -9.56
CA THR A 59 19.55 5.92 -10.59
C THR A 59 20.49 4.74 -10.34
N THR A 60 20.95 4.57 -9.11
CA THR A 60 21.86 3.46 -8.75
C THR A 60 21.16 2.11 -8.75
N GLU A 61 19.87 2.08 -8.43
CA GLU A 61 19.05 0.88 -8.53
C GLU A 61 18.87 0.44 -9.99
N PHE A 62 18.44 1.35 -10.87
CA PHE A 62 18.23 1.04 -12.30
C PHE A 62 19.52 0.66 -13.01
N GLN A 63 20.67 1.26 -12.64
CA GLN A 63 21.97 0.81 -13.14
C GLN A 63 22.24 -0.67 -12.81
N ASP A 64 21.90 -1.11 -11.61
CA ASP A 64 22.08 -2.51 -11.21
C ASP A 64 21.04 -3.43 -11.87
N PHE A 65 19.82 -2.97 -12.12
CA PHE A 65 18.82 -3.67 -12.94
C PHE A 65 19.33 -3.89 -14.37
N GLU A 66 19.84 -2.83 -15.02
CA GLU A 66 20.38 -2.87 -16.39
C GLU A 66 21.65 -3.73 -16.51
N LEU A 67 22.39 -3.93 -15.40
CA LEU A 67 23.52 -4.85 -15.30
C LEU A 67 23.11 -6.30 -14.95
N GLY A 68 21.80 -6.59 -14.86
CA GLY A 68 21.26 -7.92 -14.58
C GLY A 68 21.44 -8.37 -13.13
N LYS A 69 21.63 -7.45 -12.19
CA LYS A 69 21.79 -7.74 -10.76
C LYS A 69 20.47 -7.79 -9.98
N LEU A 70 19.39 -7.26 -10.56
CA LEU A 70 18.04 -7.25 -10.03
C LEU A 70 17.07 -7.93 -11.00
N ASP A 71 16.00 -8.49 -10.46
CA ASP A 71 14.88 -9.06 -11.23
C ASP A 71 13.67 -8.11 -11.23
N LEU A 72 13.56 -7.25 -10.20
CA LEU A 72 12.46 -6.32 -9.97
C LEU A 72 13.00 -5.03 -9.33
N THR A 73 12.43 -3.89 -9.72
CA THR A 73 12.72 -2.55 -9.15
C THR A 73 11.56 -2.06 -8.30
N ASP A 74 11.78 -1.16 -7.34
CA ASP A 74 10.73 -0.61 -6.46
C ASP A 74 10.32 0.83 -6.75
N TRP A 75 10.91 1.43 -7.80
CA TRP A 75 10.62 2.80 -8.21
C TRP A 75 10.11 2.85 -9.65
N PRO A 76 9.28 3.85 -10.02
CA PRO A 76 8.89 4.05 -11.41
C PRO A 76 10.09 4.41 -12.30
N VAL A 77 10.13 3.82 -13.50
CA VAL A 77 11.09 4.14 -14.55
C VAL A 77 10.91 5.60 -14.98
N ALA A 78 12.01 6.30 -15.27
CA ALA A 78 11.94 7.64 -15.83
C ALA A 78 11.34 7.61 -17.25
N THR A 79 10.49 8.57 -17.61
CA THR A 79 9.86 8.66 -18.95
C THR A 79 10.86 8.63 -20.09
N ALA A 80 12.02 9.26 -19.92
CA ALA A 80 13.10 9.27 -20.90
C ALA A 80 13.60 7.86 -21.27
N SER A 81 13.43 6.88 -20.38
CA SER A 81 13.86 5.49 -20.57
C SER A 81 12.75 4.57 -21.11
N TYR A 82 11.49 5.01 -21.16
CA TYR A 82 10.36 4.16 -21.56
C TYR A 82 10.60 3.45 -22.90
N GLY A 83 10.98 4.20 -23.95
CA GLY A 83 11.23 3.61 -25.27
C GLY A 83 12.35 2.56 -25.28
N SER A 84 13.39 2.73 -24.46
CA SER A 84 14.48 1.76 -24.35
C SER A 84 14.08 0.49 -23.58
N TYR A 85 13.23 0.63 -22.55
CA TYR A 85 12.74 -0.49 -21.75
C TYR A 85 11.66 -1.27 -22.52
N ASP A 86 10.71 -0.59 -23.14
CA ASP A 86 9.66 -1.19 -23.99
C ASP A 86 10.27 -1.91 -25.21
N GLY A 87 11.37 -1.38 -25.76
CA GLY A 87 12.10 -1.99 -26.88
C GLY A 87 13.04 -3.14 -26.50
N ASN A 88 13.30 -3.37 -25.20
CA ASN A 88 14.21 -4.41 -24.76
C ASN A 88 13.47 -5.77 -24.67
N PRO A 89 13.95 -6.82 -25.36
CA PRO A 89 13.28 -8.12 -25.32
C PRO A 89 13.32 -8.78 -23.95
N ASP A 90 14.29 -8.48 -23.08
CA ASP A 90 14.49 -9.10 -21.77
C ASP A 90 13.80 -8.35 -20.63
N PHE A 91 13.31 -7.13 -20.87
CA PHE A 91 12.62 -6.33 -19.86
C PHE A 91 11.11 -6.37 -20.06
N ALA A 92 10.40 -6.31 -18.94
CA ALA A 92 8.98 -6.03 -18.89
C ALA A 92 8.79 -4.74 -18.09
N LEU A 93 8.11 -3.77 -18.70
CA LEU A 93 7.73 -2.53 -18.06
C LEU A 93 6.23 -2.57 -17.82
N SER A 94 5.79 -2.31 -16.59
CA SER A 94 4.36 -2.29 -16.30
C SER A 94 3.66 -1.22 -17.15
N PRO A 95 2.40 -1.46 -17.55
CA PRO A 95 1.59 -0.45 -18.22
C PRO A 95 1.47 0.82 -17.37
N GLY A 96 1.28 1.96 -18.04
CA GLY A 96 1.12 3.23 -17.35
C GLY A 96 -0.19 3.30 -16.58
N GLU A 97 -0.12 3.55 -15.28
CA GLU A 97 -1.27 3.75 -14.42
C GLU A 97 -1.07 4.94 -13.45
N GLY A 98 -2.18 5.42 -12.89
CA GLY A 98 -2.14 6.43 -11.84
C GLY A 98 -1.79 5.81 -10.49
N GLN A 99 -0.99 6.48 -9.67
CA GLN A 99 -0.56 5.98 -8.35
C GLN A 99 -1.50 6.40 -7.21
N PHE A 100 -1.19 5.90 -6.02
CA PHE A 100 -1.73 6.37 -4.73
C PHE A 100 -1.00 7.60 -4.14
N GLY A 101 0.03 8.09 -4.81
CA GLY A 101 0.75 9.31 -4.41
C GLY A 101 0.11 10.61 -4.89
N MET A 102 0.20 11.67 -4.08
CA MET A 102 -0.23 13.03 -4.41
C MET A 102 0.80 14.05 -3.95
N PHE A 103 1.10 15.04 -4.79
CA PHE A 103 2.11 16.06 -4.54
C PHE A 103 1.58 17.45 -4.85
N GLY A 104 2.00 18.44 -4.06
CA GLY A 104 1.47 19.79 -4.18
C GLY A 104 2.15 20.78 -3.25
N VAL A 105 1.39 21.79 -2.84
CA VAL A 105 1.80 22.86 -1.94
C VAL A 105 0.79 22.96 -0.81
N ASP A 106 1.27 22.83 0.42
CA ASP A 106 0.46 22.97 1.64
C ASP A 106 0.84 24.26 2.37
N PHE A 107 -0.12 24.81 3.12
CA PHE A 107 0.02 26.09 3.82
C PHE A 107 -0.04 25.92 5.34
N ASN A 108 0.70 26.76 6.05
CA ASN A 108 0.50 26.95 7.49
C ASN A 108 -0.53 28.06 7.72
N TYR A 109 -1.76 27.68 8.03
CA TYR A 109 -2.85 28.62 8.27
C TYR A 109 -2.75 29.36 9.62
N ALA A 110 -1.92 28.88 10.55
CA ALA A 110 -1.68 29.50 11.85
C ALA A 110 -0.50 30.50 11.84
N SER A 111 0.13 30.70 10.69
CA SER A 111 1.28 31.60 10.57
C SER A 111 0.92 33.07 10.82
N SER A 112 1.77 33.76 11.57
CA SER A 112 1.63 35.20 11.82
C SER A 112 2.02 36.07 10.62
N THR A 113 2.70 35.49 9.62
CA THR A 113 3.07 36.16 8.36
C THR A 113 1.84 36.77 7.69
N TRP A 114 0.74 36.02 7.63
CA TRP A 114 -0.48 36.45 6.93
C TRP A 114 -1.12 37.67 7.60
N ALA A 115 -1.31 37.62 8.92
CA ALA A 115 -1.81 38.77 9.68
C ALA A 115 -0.89 39.99 9.53
N SER A 116 0.43 39.77 9.46
CA SER A 116 1.42 40.82 9.24
C SER A 116 1.36 41.44 7.84
N TRP A 117 0.87 40.71 6.83
CA TRP A 117 0.55 41.25 5.50
C TRP A 117 -0.71 42.12 5.50
N GLY A 118 -1.50 42.10 6.59
CA GLY A 118 -2.79 42.76 6.69
C GLY A 118 -3.98 41.85 6.41
N CYS A 119 -3.76 40.54 6.30
CA CYS A 119 -4.81 39.55 6.08
C CYS A 119 -4.61 38.30 6.95
N ASP A 120 -5.30 38.22 8.08
CA ASP A 120 -5.41 36.97 8.82
C ASP A 120 -6.21 35.95 7.99
N TRP A 121 -5.60 34.81 7.69
CA TRP A 121 -6.24 33.74 6.90
C TRP A 121 -7.41 33.06 7.63
N ALA A 122 -7.56 33.29 8.94
CA ALA A 122 -8.63 32.77 9.78
C ALA A 122 -8.85 31.27 9.55
N HIS A 123 -7.75 30.51 9.58
CA HIS A 123 -7.73 29.07 9.33
C HIS A 123 -8.39 28.63 7.99
N GLY A 124 -8.23 29.46 6.95
CA GLY A 124 -8.73 29.21 5.59
C GLY A 124 -10.08 29.85 5.28
N ASN A 125 -10.68 30.60 6.21
CA ASN A 125 -12.05 31.12 6.06
C ASN A 125 -12.12 32.61 5.66
N SER A 126 -11.02 33.37 5.70
CA SER A 126 -11.08 34.78 5.33
C SER A 126 -11.14 34.98 3.81
N ALA A 127 -11.93 35.94 3.36
CA ALA A 127 -12.03 36.29 1.93
C ALA A 127 -10.67 36.73 1.37
N CYS A 128 -9.95 37.62 2.08
CA CYS A 128 -8.63 38.05 1.63
C CYS A 128 -7.62 36.89 1.55
N GLY A 129 -7.71 35.90 2.44
CA GLY A 129 -6.82 34.75 2.44
C GLY A 129 -7.13 33.80 1.29
N ILE A 130 -8.40 33.63 0.95
CA ILE A 130 -8.84 32.88 -0.23
C ILE A 130 -8.25 33.52 -1.48
N GLU A 131 -8.44 34.83 -1.68
CA GLU A 131 -7.85 35.58 -2.82
C GLU A 131 -6.33 35.39 -2.94
N ILE A 132 -5.58 35.50 -1.83
CA ILE A 132 -4.12 35.27 -1.87
C ILE A 132 -3.77 33.83 -2.29
N ARG A 133 -4.52 32.83 -1.84
CA ARG A 133 -4.27 31.43 -2.22
C ARG A 133 -4.71 31.13 -3.66
N GLU A 134 -5.80 31.72 -4.13
CA GLU A 134 -6.19 31.66 -5.56
C GLU A 134 -5.11 32.28 -6.44
N ALA A 135 -4.51 33.41 -6.01
CA ALA A 135 -3.37 34.00 -6.70
C ALA A 135 -2.19 33.01 -6.81
N PHE A 136 -1.83 32.33 -5.72
CA PHE A 136 -0.77 31.33 -5.73
C PHE A 136 -1.11 30.11 -6.58
N ALA A 137 -2.40 29.72 -6.65
CA ALA A 137 -2.86 28.63 -7.49
C ALA A 137 -2.73 28.96 -8.99
N HIS A 138 -3.02 30.19 -9.42
CA HIS A 138 -2.82 30.64 -10.81
C HIS A 138 -1.35 30.59 -11.24
N LEU A 139 -0.42 30.74 -10.30
CA LEU A 139 1.02 30.69 -10.62
C LEU A 139 1.51 29.29 -11.00
N ILE A 140 0.69 28.25 -10.86
CA ILE A 140 1.01 26.87 -11.22
C ILE A 140 0.08 26.38 -12.34
N ASP A 141 0.64 26.17 -13.53
CA ASP A 141 -0.05 25.43 -14.57
C ASP A 141 0.20 23.94 -14.38
N ARG A 142 -0.74 23.26 -13.73
CA ARG A 142 -0.69 21.81 -13.46
C ARG A 142 -0.53 20.98 -14.73
N THR A 143 -1.22 21.37 -15.81
CA THR A 143 -1.21 20.64 -17.08
C THR A 143 0.15 20.72 -17.72
N SER A 144 0.71 21.93 -17.84
CA SER A 144 2.05 22.12 -18.39
C SER A 144 3.12 21.58 -17.45
N PHE A 145 2.99 21.71 -16.13
CA PHE A 145 3.92 21.13 -15.15
C PHE A 145 4.09 19.61 -15.38
N VAL A 146 2.99 18.93 -15.67
CA VAL A 146 2.96 17.50 -15.97
C VAL A 146 3.49 17.21 -17.37
N ASN A 147 2.96 17.88 -18.41
CA ASN A 147 3.20 17.48 -19.80
C ASN A 147 4.55 17.96 -20.35
N SER A 148 4.89 19.24 -20.18
CA SER A 148 6.06 19.88 -20.78
C SER A 148 7.07 20.41 -19.78
N GLY A 149 6.65 20.56 -18.52
CA GLY A 149 7.39 21.10 -17.39
C GLY A 149 8.18 20.03 -16.64
N PRO A 150 8.38 20.16 -15.33
CA PRO A 150 9.30 19.29 -14.59
C PRO A 150 9.03 17.78 -14.68
N LEU A 151 7.77 17.36 -14.87
CA LEU A 151 7.40 15.95 -14.88
C LEU A 151 7.52 15.30 -16.28
N GLN A 152 7.63 16.07 -17.37
CA GLN A 152 7.90 15.56 -18.74
C GLN A 152 7.02 14.35 -19.16
N GLY A 153 5.71 14.47 -18.94
CA GLY A 153 4.70 13.45 -19.24
C GLY A 153 4.65 12.28 -18.25
N ALA A 154 5.44 12.30 -17.17
CA ALA A 154 5.55 11.20 -16.20
C ALA A 154 4.45 11.22 -15.14
N GLY A 155 3.20 11.50 -15.51
CA GLY A 155 2.09 11.48 -14.57
C GLY A 155 0.85 12.25 -15.00
N GLN A 156 0.10 12.71 -14.01
CA GLN A 156 -1.19 13.36 -14.17
C GLN A 156 -1.29 14.60 -13.29
N GLY A 157 -1.92 15.67 -13.79
CA GLY A 157 -2.23 16.87 -13.01
C GLY A 157 -3.38 16.62 -12.02
N LEU A 158 -3.29 17.20 -10.83
CA LEU A 158 -4.31 17.06 -9.78
C LEU A 158 -4.90 18.42 -9.43
N ALA A 159 -6.22 18.53 -9.49
CA ALA A 159 -6.94 19.69 -8.96
C ALA A 159 -7.49 19.38 -7.56
N ASP A 160 -8.08 18.20 -7.40
CA ASP A 160 -8.63 17.70 -6.14
C ASP A 160 -7.54 17.05 -5.26
N PRO A 161 -7.70 17.06 -3.92
CA PRO A 161 -6.78 16.40 -3.00
C PRO A 161 -6.95 14.88 -2.98
N SER A 162 -6.90 14.22 -4.14
CA SER A 162 -7.11 12.78 -4.31
C SER A 162 -6.16 12.18 -5.35
N PRO A 163 -5.39 11.14 -5.00
CA PRO A 163 -4.64 10.36 -5.97
C PRO A 163 -5.51 9.73 -7.08
N PRO A 164 -5.03 9.60 -8.32
CA PRO A 164 -5.81 9.05 -9.43
C PRO A 164 -6.25 7.60 -9.28
N ALA A 165 -5.53 6.79 -8.49
CA ALA A 165 -5.89 5.40 -8.21
C ALA A 165 -7.09 5.24 -7.27
N LYS A 166 -7.56 6.33 -6.65
CA LYS A 166 -8.72 6.34 -5.74
C LYS A 166 -10.00 6.71 -6.46
N THR A 167 -11.14 6.31 -5.89
CA THR A 167 -12.48 6.66 -6.39
C THR A 167 -13.32 7.31 -5.28
N PRO A 168 -13.89 8.51 -5.52
CA PRO A 168 -13.70 9.36 -6.69
C PRO A 168 -12.28 9.95 -6.76
N SER A 169 -11.72 10.05 -7.97
CA SER A 169 -10.37 10.58 -8.20
C SER A 169 -10.34 12.10 -8.35
N ALA A 170 -11.43 12.71 -8.82
CA ALA A 170 -11.52 14.16 -9.04
C ALA A 170 -12.98 14.63 -9.14
N SER A 171 -13.19 15.92 -8.93
CA SER A 171 -14.42 16.65 -9.29
C SER A 171 -14.53 16.81 -10.80
N SER A 172 -15.73 17.06 -11.31
CA SER A 172 -15.89 17.41 -12.74
C SER A 172 -15.33 18.81 -13.01
N ILE A 173 -14.91 19.06 -14.26
CA ILE A 173 -14.45 20.40 -14.70
C ILE A 173 -15.52 21.46 -14.40
N SER A 174 -16.80 21.15 -14.61
CA SER A 174 -17.92 22.07 -14.30
C SER A 174 -18.04 22.46 -12.83
N THR A 175 -17.52 21.63 -11.92
CA THR A 175 -17.43 21.96 -10.49
C THR A 175 -16.17 22.77 -10.22
N GLN A 176 -15.03 22.35 -10.81
CA GLN A 176 -13.75 23.02 -10.64
C GLN A 176 -13.77 24.46 -11.12
N VAL A 177 -14.39 24.76 -12.27
CA VAL A 177 -14.48 26.14 -12.80
C VAL A 177 -15.01 27.11 -11.74
N ALA A 178 -15.94 26.70 -10.88
CA ALA A 178 -16.54 27.59 -9.90
C ALA A 178 -15.63 27.90 -8.69
N TRP A 179 -14.42 27.34 -8.63
CA TRP A 179 -13.48 27.56 -7.52
C TRP A 179 -12.72 28.88 -7.62
N ASP A 180 -12.53 29.42 -8.82
CA ASP A 180 -11.93 30.74 -9.02
C ASP A 180 -13.01 31.82 -8.81
N SER A 181 -12.77 32.75 -7.88
CA SER A 181 -13.72 33.80 -7.50
C SER A 181 -14.05 34.76 -8.65
N PHE A 182 -13.20 34.85 -9.66
CA PHE A 182 -13.36 35.66 -10.86
C PHE A 182 -13.94 34.91 -12.07
N THR A 183 -14.27 33.63 -11.93
CA THR A 183 -14.82 32.83 -13.03
C THR A 183 -15.96 33.52 -13.79
N GLY A 184 -15.82 33.62 -15.12
CA GLY A 184 -16.79 34.26 -16.00
C GLY A 184 -16.80 35.79 -15.95
N GLN A 185 -15.92 36.40 -15.15
CA GLN A 185 -15.74 37.86 -15.07
C GLN A 185 -14.63 38.33 -16.02
N THR A 186 -14.60 39.63 -16.29
CA THR A 186 -13.50 40.28 -16.99
C THR A 186 -12.91 41.36 -16.10
N ILE A 187 -11.68 41.14 -15.64
CA ILE A 187 -10.95 42.02 -14.72
C ILE A 187 -9.79 42.64 -15.49
N GLU A 188 -9.68 43.97 -15.52
CA GLU A 188 -8.61 44.69 -16.24
C GLU A 188 -8.38 44.21 -17.70
N GLY A 189 -9.44 43.79 -18.38
CA GLY A 189 -9.40 43.28 -19.76
C GLY A 189 -9.04 41.80 -19.93
N LEU A 190 -8.73 41.10 -18.84
CA LEU A 190 -8.55 39.65 -18.79
C LEU A 190 -9.87 38.94 -18.49
N THR A 191 -10.31 38.05 -19.37
CA THR A 191 -11.51 37.23 -19.14
C THR A 191 -11.12 35.90 -18.49
N HIS A 192 -11.70 35.62 -17.32
CA HIS A 192 -11.54 34.34 -16.63
C HIS A 192 -12.48 33.29 -17.26
N PRO A 193 -11.95 32.18 -17.79
CA PRO A 193 -12.71 31.17 -18.51
C PRO A 193 -13.72 30.45 -17.61
N ALA A 194 -14.85 30.03 -18.18
CA ALA A 194 -15.90 29.29 -17.47
C ALA A 194 -15.91 27.80 -17.84
N ASP A 195 -14.92 27.33 -18.59
CA ASP A 195 -14.86 26.01 -19.22
C ASP A 195 -13.50 25.30 -19.09
N SER A 196 -12.51 25.89 -18.39
CA SER A 196 -11.24 25.25 -18.04
C SER A 196 -11.16 24.88 -16.55
N SER A 197 -10.27 23.94 -16.19
CA SER A 197 -10.02 23.64 -14.77
C SER A 197 -9.58 24.92 -14.03
N ALA A 198 -9.96 25.03 -12.74
CA ALA A 198 -9.70 26.20 -11.92
C ALA A 198 -8.24 26.67 -11.97
N PHE A 199 -8.05 27.98 -11.87
CA PHE A 199 -6.73 28.61 -11.76
C PHE A 199 -5.81 28.34 -12.96
N ASN A 200 -6.40 28.20 -14.16
CA ASN A 200 -5.65 28.06 -15.40
C ASN A 200 -6.39 28.75 -16.55
N ILE A 201 -5.81 29.84 -17.06
CA ILE A 201 -6.33 30.61 -18.18
C ILE A 201 -5.59 30.25 -19.48
N ALA A 202 -4.27 30.12 -19.41
CA ALA A 202 -3.45 29.81 -20.57
C ALA A 202 -2.26 28.89 -20.24
N PRO A 203 -1.79 28.09 -21.22
CA PRO A 203 -0.62 27.23 -21.00
C PRO A 203 0.64 28.01 -20.63
N SER A 204 1.32 27.58 -19.57
CA SER A 204 2.62 28.07 -19.13
C SER A 204 3.67 26.97 -19.31
N PRO A 205 4.47 26.95 -20.40
CA PRO A 205 5.28 25.79 -20.77
C PRO A 205 6.25 25.25 -19.71
N SER A 206 6.75 26.12 -18.83
CA SER A 206 7.63 25.76 -17.70
C SER A 206 6.89 25.11 -16.51
N GLY A 207 5.56 25.09 -16.54
CA GLY A 207 4.69 24.75 -15.41
C GLY A 207 4.33 25.93 -14.51
N PHE A 208 4.88 27.12 -14.76
CA PHE A 208 4.68 28.31 -13.91
C PHE A 208 4.38 29.55 -14.75
N ALA A 209 3.40 30.34 -14.28
CA ALA A 209 3.08 31.63 -14.88
C ALA A 209 4.33 32.53 -14.96
N GLN A 210 4.45 33.30 -16.02
CA GLN A 210 5.54 34.25 -16.24
C GLN A 210 4.98 35.68 -16.23
N PRO A 211 5.78 36.71 -15.89
CA PRO A 211 5.32 38.09 -15.93
C PRO A 211 4.60 38.44 -17.24
N GLY A 212 3.39 39.00 -17.12
CA GLY A 212 2.54 39.36 -18.26
C GLY A 212 1.79 38.19 -18.92
N SER A 213 1.91 36.95 -18.43
CA SER A 213 1.03 35.86 -18.87
C SER A 213 -0.38 36.03 -18.30
N PRO A 214 -1.43 35.49 -18.96
CA PRO A 214 -2.81 35.57 -18.46
C PRO A 214 -2.95 35.13 -16.99
N ASP A 215 -2.34 34.01 -16.62
CA ASP A 215 -2.37 33.54 -15.23
C ASP A 215 -1.54 34.39 -14.25
N SER A 216 -0.46 35.04 -14.69
CA SER A 216 0.25 36.02 -13.85
C SER A 216 -0.61 37.27 -13.62
N CYS A 217 -1.37 37.70 -14.62
CA CYS A 217 -2.32 38.80 -14.51
C CYS A 217 -3.48 38.45 -13.58
N ALA A 218 -4.05 37.25 -13.69
CA ALA A 218 -5.07 36.75 -12.76
C ALA A 218 -4.54 36.68 -11.32
N ALA A 219 -3.31 36.16 -11.12
CA ALA A 219 -2.68 36.14 -9.81
C ALA A 219 -2.53 37.55 -9.22
N ARG A 220 -2.11 38.52 -10.03
CA ARG A 220 -2.05 39.94 -9.65
C ARG A 220 -3.43 40.47 -9.27
N ASP A 221 -4.47 40.17 -10.05
CA ASP A 221 -5.83 40.65 -9.82
C ASP A 221 -6.37 40.15 -8.47
N HIS A 222 -6.16 38.88 -8.14
CA HIS A 222 -6.51 38.30 -6.84
C HIS A 222 -5.73 38.96 -5.69
N LEU A 223 -4.42 39.22 -5.85
CA LEU A 223 -3.62 39.92 -4.84
C LEU A 223 -4.12 41.34 -4.55
N ILE A 224 -4.65 42.04 -5.56
CA ILE A 224 -5.31 43.35 -5.38
C ILE A 224 -6.66 43.18 -4.68
N ALA A 225 -7.46 42.19 -5.09
CA ALA A 225 -8.78 41.91 -4.50
C ALA A 225 -8.72 41.44 -3.04
N ALA A 226 -7.58 40.88 -2.61
CA ALA A 226 -7.30 40.60 -1.20
C ALA A 226 -7.32 41.87 -0.32
N ASN A 227 -7.28 43.07 -0.93
CA ASN A 227 -7.42 44.37 -0.28
C ASN A 227 -6.39 44.62 0.84
N ILE A 228 -5.17 44.13 0.63
CA ILE A 228 -4.02 44.31 1.54
C ILE A 228 -3.14 45.52 1.15
N GLY A 229 -3.69 46.47 0.39
CA GLY A 229 -3.01 47.70 -0.01
C GLY A 229 -2.02 47.53 -1.17
N LEU A 230 -2.30 46.59 -2.08
CA LEU A 230 -1.54 46.38 -3.31
C LEU A 230 -2.28 46.97 -4.51
N HIS A 231 -1.53 47.44 -5.51
CA HIS A 231 -2.06 47.94 -6.77
C HIS A 231 -1.08 47.69 -7.91
N ASP A 232 -1.60 47.74 -9.14
CA ASP A 232 -0.83 47.79 -10.39
C ASP A 232 -1.47 48.89 -11.26
N LEU A 233 -0.95 50.10 -11.16
CA LEU A 233 -1.43 51.28 -11.88
C LEU A 233 -0.86 51.35 -13.31
N ASN A 234 0.18 50.58 -13.60
CA ASN A 234 0.89 50.60 -14.87
C ASN A 234 0.38 49.51 -15.84
N GLN A 235 -0.40 48.54 -15.33
CA GLN A 235 -1.05 47.44 -16.03
C GLN A 235 -0.07 46.44 -16.69
N ASP A 236 1.09 46.20 -16.08
CA ASP A 236 2.07 45.20 -16.54
C ASP A 236 1.91 43.82 -15.89
N CYS A 237 0.87 43.65 -15.06
CA CYS A 237 0.58 42.44 -14.31
C CYS A 237 1.61 42.11 -13.22
N VAL A 238 2.31 43.13 -12.73
CA VAL A 238 3.22 43.08 -11.59
C VAL A 238 2.76 44.11 -10.56
N ILE A 239 2.85 43.76 -9.27
CA ILE A 239 2.52 44.70 -8.20
C ILE A 239 3.51 45.88 -8.21
N ASP A 240 2.98 47.11 -8.21
CA ASP A 240 3.81 48.30 -8.25
C ASP A 240 4.63 48.45 -6.97
N GLY A 241 5.91 48.83 -7.13
CA GLY A 241 6.84 49.04 -6.01
C GLY A 241 6.43 50.15 -5.02
N ASN A 242 5.46 51.01 -5.37
CA ASN A 242 4.91 52.04 -4.49
C ASN A 242 3.59 51.61 -3.79
N SER A 243 3.18 50.35 -3.93
CA SER A 243 2.06 49.75 -3.21
C SER A 243 2.22 49.89 -1.68
N PRO A 244 1.27 50.52 -0.95
CA PRO A 244 1.36 50.70 0.49
C PRO A 244 1.57 49.41 1.29
N GLY A 245 0.93 48.31 0.87
CA GLY A 245 1.00 47.00 1.50
C GLY A 245 2.32 46.26 1.27
N LEU A 246 3.08 46.64 0.25
CA LEU A 246 4.29 45.91 -0.17
C LEU A 246 5.38 45.94 0.90
N ALA A 247 5.47 47.02 1.68
CA ALA A 247 6.41 47.12 2.80
C ALA A 247 6.16 46.03 3.87
N ASN A 248 4.90 45.67 4.11
CA ASN A 248 4.56 44.60 5.06
C ASN A 248 5.03 43.24 4.55
N ILE A 249 4.88 42.98 3.25
CA ILE A 249 5.30 41.75 2.58
C ILE A 249 6.82 41.61 2.61
N ILE A 250 7.56 42.67 2.28
CA ILE A 250 9.02 42.67 2.31
C ILE A 250 9.56 42.41 3.73
N ASN A 251 8.90 42.98 4.76
CA ASN A 251 9.32 42.81 6.15
C ASN A 251 8.93 41.45 6.74
N HIS A 252 8.01 40.71 6.11
CA HIS A 252 7.52 39.41 6.55
C HIS A 252 7.45 38.45 5.33
N PRO A 253 8.59 38.10 4.73
CA PRO A 253 8.58 37.26 3.54
C PRO A 253 8.14 35.83 3.87
N ILE A 254 7.55 35.14 2.90
CA ILE A 254 7.12 33.74 3.00
C ILE A 254 8.34 32.84 3.29
N ARG A 255 8.31 32.14 4.41
CA ARG A 255 9.22 31.05 4.77
C ARG A 255 8.77 29.78 4.05
N PHE A 256 9.33 29.53 2.87
CA PHE A 256 8.96 28.40 2.02
C PHE A 256 9.88 27.20 2.24
N MET A 257 9.37 26.14 2.87
CA MET A 257 10.05 24.86 3.07
C MET A 257 9.97 23.99 1.81
N ILE A 258 11.12 23.73 1.17
CA ILE A 258 11.20 23.05 -0.12
C ILE A 258 12.01 21.75 0.01
N ARG A 259 11.37 20.63 -0.33
CA ARG A 259 11.99 19.30 -0.33
C ARG A 259 13.12 19.21 -1.35
N SER A 260 14.36 19.05 -0.89
CA SER A 260 15.55 19.04 -1.73
C SER A 260 16.00 17.64 -2.18
N ASP A 261 15.55 16.61 -1.48
CA ASP A 261 15.80 15.17 -1.73
C ASP A 261 14.80 14.55 -2.74
N ASP A 262 13.93 15.37 -3.32
CA ASP A 262 13.00 15.03 -4.39
C ASP A 262 13.12 16.10 -5.52
N PRO A 263 13.65 15.75 -6.70
CA PRO A 263 13.93 16.74 -7.74
C PRO A 263 12.67 17.43 -8.29
N ILE A 264 11.52 16.74 -8.33
CA ILE A 264 10.28 17.30 -8.86
C ILE A 264 9.66 18.26 -7.84
N ARG A 265 9.65 17.90 -6.54
CA ARG A 265 9.20 18.83 -5.50
C ARG A 265 10.13 20.02 -5.35
N ARG A 266 11.44 19.82 -5.50
CA ARG A 266 12.40 20.93 -5.56
C ARG A 266 12.09 21.89 -6.70
N ALA A 267 11.79 21.36 -7.89
CA ALA A 267 11.40 22.16 -9.04
C ALA A 267 10.07 22.90 -8.80
N LEU A 268 9.08 22.23 -8.20
CA LEU A 268 7.80 22.83 -7.78
C LEU A 268 8.03 24.04 -6.86
N GLY A 269 8.76 23.85 -5.77
CA GLY A 269 8.99 24.90 -4.78
C GLY A 269 9.78 26.09 -5.33
N LEU A 270 10.87 25.83 -6.05
CA LEU A 270 11.71 26.91 -6.61
C LEU A 270 10.99 27.67 -7.72
N GLY A 271 10.23 26.98 -8.58
CA GLY A 271 9.46 27.61 -9.64
C GLY A 271 8.33 28.46 -9.09
N LEU A 272 7.57 27.96 -8.11
CA LEU A 272 6.53 28.74 -7.45
C LEU A 272 7.12 29.94 -6.68
N ALA A 273 8.21 29.75 -5.92
CA ALA A 273 8.87 30.85 -5.22
C ALA A 273 9.28 31.97 -6.18
N ASN A 274 9.82 31.61 -7.35
CA ASN A 274 10.18 32.57 -8.39
C ASN A 274 8.94 33.28 -8.98
N ALA A 275 7.88 32.54 -9.30
CA ALA A 275 6.64 33.10 -9.82
C ALA A 275 5.98 34.08 -8.82
N ILE A 276 6.00 33.75 -7.52
CA ILE A 276 5.52 34.63 -6.44
C ILE A 276 6.36 35.92 -6.40
N ASN A 277 7.69 35.81 -6.37
CA ASN A 277 8.56 37.00 -6.36
C ASN A 277 8.35 37.87 -7.61
N GLN A 278 8.10 37.24 -8.76
CA GLN A 278 7.84 37.92 -10.02
C GLN A 278 6.53 38.70 -10.02
N VAL A 279 5.41 38.13 -9.55
CA VAL A 279 4.13 38.85 -9.49
C VAL A 279 4.15 39.98 -8.45
N PHE A 280 4.87 39.81 -7.34
CA PHE A 280 5.04 40.86 -6.34
C PHE A 280 6.06 41.94 -6.74
N GLY A 281 6.88 41.72 -7.77
CA GLY A 281 7.97 42.62 -8.16
C GLY A 281 9.10 42.75 -7.13
N VAL A 282 9.12 41.92 -6.08
CA VAL A 282 10.07 41.96 -4.96
C VAL A 282 10.39 40.54 -4.46
N ASN A 283 11.40 40.42 -3.59
CA ASN A 283 11.70 39.16 -2.91
C ASN A 283 10.70 38.93 -1.76
N ALA A 284 9.50 38.44 -2.08
CA ALA A 284 8.44 38.08 -1.14
C ALA A 284 8.62 36.69 -0.51
N VAL A 285 9.56 35.88 -1.00
CA VAL A 285 9.79 34.50 -0.56
C VAL A 285 11.24 34.25 -0.12
N VAL A 286 11.41 33.60 1.02
CA VAL A 286 12.67 33.06 1.54
C VAL A 286 12.61 31.52 1.50
N PRO A 287 13.23 30.87 0.49
CA PRO A 287 13.23 29.43 0.37
C PRO A 287 14.22 28.77 1.35
N THR A 288 13.78 27.71 2.03
CA THR A 288 14.62 26.80 2.82
C THR A 288 14.60 25.43 2.17
N LEU A 289 15.76 25.00 1.64
CA LEU A 289 15.94 23.69 1.01
C LEU A 289 16.39 22.67 2.07
N GLY A 290 15.68 21.54 2.16
CA GLY A 290 16.07 20.46 3.07
C GLY A 290 15.47 19.10 2.70
N SER A 291 16.08 18.03 3.20
CA SER A 291 15.50 16.68 3.15
C SER A 291 14.28 16.56 4.07
N ILE A 292 13.51 15.46 3.98
CA ILE A 292 12.41 15.23 4.94
C ILE A 292 12.88 15.26 6.38
N ALA A 293 14.04 14.67 6.68
CA ALA A 293 14.57 14.60 8.04
C ALA A 293 14.91 15.99 8.59
N GLN A 294 15.32 16.92 7.72
CA GLN A 294 15.66 18.30 8.11
C GLN A 294 14.42 19.18 8.25
N LEU A 295 13.42 18.99 7.38
CA LEU A 295 12.21 19.82 7.37
C LEU A 295 11.12 19.31 8.32
N ARG A 296 11.13 18.03 8.69
CA ARG A 296 10.09 17.44 9.54
C ARG A 296 9.90 18.18 10.86
N PRO A 297 10.96 18.50 11.63
CA PRO A 297 10.79 19.19 12.92
C PRO A 297 10.21 20.59 12.81
N LEU A 298 10.23 21.20 11.62
CA LEU A 298 9.65 22.52 11.34
C LEU A 298 8.18 22.37 10.89
N VAL A 299 7.93 21.49 9.93
CA VAL A 299 6.63 21.42 9.26
C VAL A 299 5.61 20.57 10.04
N PHE A 300 6.05 19.49 10.68
CA PHE A 300 5.15 18.47 11.25
C PHE A 300 5.18 18.40 12.78
N ILE A 301 6.00 19.22 13.45
CA ILE A 301 6.06 19.27 14.92
C ILE A 301 5.70 20.68 15.38
N SER A 302 4.54 20.79 16.01
CA SER A 302 3.97 22.03 16.51
C SER A 302 3.89 22.05 18.04
N ALA A 303 3.33 23.12 18.62
CA ALA A 303 3.14 23.19 20.06
C ALA A 303 2.38 21.95 20.59
N PRO A 304 2.80 21.39 21.75
CA PRO A 304 3.74 21.94 22.72
C PRO A 304 5.21 21.51 22.51
N GLU A 305 5.52 20.66 21.53
CA GLU A 305 6.88 20.09 21.36
C GLU A 305 7.73 20.85 20.33
N GLY A 306 7.09 21.57 19.42
CA GLY A 306 7.70 22.41 18.39
C GLY A 306 7.10 23.81 18.35
N VAL A 307 7.43 24.56 17.28
CA VAL A 307 6.96 25.92 17.07
C VAL A 307 5.87 25.89 16.00
N THR A 308 4.70 26.46 16.29
CA THR A 308 3.59 26.50 15.32
C THR A 308 3.83 27.52 14.20
N ASP A 309 4.59 28.57 14.47
CA ASP A 309 4.80 29.72 13.58
C ASP A 309 6.27 29.82 13.13
N ASP A 310 6.80 28.79 12.47
CA ASP A 310 8.19 28.74 11.95
C ASP A 310 8.29 28.38 10.45
N TRP A 311 7.16 28.11 9.78
CA TRP A 311 7.04 27.92 8.34
C TRP A 311 5.72 28.49 7.80
N ASP A 312 5.66 28.78 6.50
CA ASP A 312 4.46 29.36 5.86
C ASP A 312 3.90 28.49 4.73
N VAL A 313 4.79 27.95 3.90
CA VAL A 313 4.45 27.14 2.71
C VAL A 313 5.38 25.93 2.65
N TYR A 314 4.87 24.77 2.24
CA TYR A 314 5.66 23.53 2.11
C TYR A 314 5.35 22.77 0.82
N THR A 315 6.38 22.21 0.16
CA THR A 315 6.18 21.29 -0.97
C THR A 315 5.75 19.90 -0.48
N SER A 316 4.45 19.65 -0.47
CA SER A 316 3.83 18.45 0.11
C SER A 316 3.93 17.21 -0.78
N GLY A 317 3.79 16.05 -0.16
CA GLY A 317 3.84 14.76 -0.83
C GLY A 317 3.35 13.65 0.08
N TRP A 318 2.34 12.92 -0.38
CA TRP A 318 1.68 11.84 0.35
C TRP A 318 1.67 10.56 -0.49
N ASN A 319 1.71 9.40 0.18
CA ASN A 319 1.36 8.11 -0.41
C ASN A 319 0.17 7.54 0.36
N LEU A 320 -0.99 7.51 -0.28
CA LEU A 320 -2.29 7.29 0.35
C LEU A 320 -2.90 6.02 -0.22
N GLY A 321 -2.47 4.86 0.28
CA GLY A 321 -2.97 3.57 -0.17
C GLY A 321 -4.49 3.42 -0.02
N GLY A 322 -5.04 2.37 -0.64
CA GLY A 322 -6.46 2.03 -0.57
C GLY A 322 -7.34 2.78 -1.60
N PRO A 323 -8.53 2.24 -1.90
CA PRO A 323 -9.37 2.65 -3.03
C PRO A 323 -10.13 3.97 -2.83
N PHE A 324 -10.23 4.49 -1.61
CA PHE A 324 -11.13 5.60 -1.27
C PHE A 324 -10.36 6.84 -0.76
N PRO A 325 -10.80 8.08 -1.05
CA PRO A 325 -10.26 9.32 -0.47
C PRO A 325 -10.66 9.55 1.00
N ASP A 326 -10.55 8.53 1.83
CA ASP A 326 -10.85 8.59 3.26
C ASP A 326 -9.84 9.43 4.06
N HIS A 327 -8.64 9.63 3.52
CA HIS A 327 -7.59 10.50 4.06
C HIS A 327 -8.01 11.97 4.20
N LEU A 328 -9.06 12.41 3.49
CA LEU A 328 -9.53 13.79 3.54
C LEU A 328 -9.88 14.24 4.96
N ARG A 329 -10.56 13.39 5.71
CA ARG A 329 -10.96 13.68 7.08
C ARG A 329 -9.75 13.86 8.01
N PRO A 330 -8.81 12.90 8.14
CA PRO A 330 -7.67 13.06 9.03
C PRO A 330 -6.69 14.15 8.58
N LEU A 331 -6.48 14.36 7.27
CA LEU A 331 -5.49 15.33 6.79
C LEU A 331 -5.99 16.78 6.79
N TYR A 332 -7.29 17.02 6.68
CA TYR A 332 -7.83 18.38 6.49
C TYR A 332 -9.01 18.73 7.40
N GLY A 333 -9.52 17.79 8.20
CA GLY A 333 -10.63 18.04 9.11
C GLY A 333 -10.21 18.88 10.33
N SER A 334 -11.06 19.81 10.77
CA SER A 334 -10.73 20.76 11.85
C SER A 334 -10.39 20.07 13.18
N THR A 335 -11.03 18.92 13.47
CA THR A 335 -10.76 18.13 14.70
C THR A 335 -9.34 17.56 14.75
N PHE A 336 -8.65 17.49 13.61
CA PHE A 336 -7.29 17.00 13.47
C PHE A 336 -6.26 18.13 13.37
N ALA A 337 -6.67 19.39 13.58
CA ALA A 337 -5.82 20.58 13.58
C ALA A 337 -5.33 20.96 14.98
N SER A 338 -4.97 19.96 15.80
CA SER A 338 -4.57 20.18 17.21
C SER A 338 -5.65 20.99 17.98
N ASP A 339 -5.24 21.82 18.94
CA ASP A 339 -6.11 22.73 19.68
C ASP A 339 -6.47 24.03 18.93
N GLN A 340 -5.96 24.23 17.71
CA GLN A 340 -6.20 25.44 16.91
C GLN A 340 -7.67 25.57 16.51
N CYS A 341 -8.36 24.44 16.35
CA CYS A 341 -9.75 24.41 15.85
C CYS A 341 -10.65 23.49 16.67
N GLY A 342 -10.44 23.49 17.99
CA GLY A 342 -11.29 22.80 18.95
C GLY A 342 -11.00 21.30 19.12
N GLY A 343 -9.92 20.79 18.51
CA GLY A 343 -9.39 19.46 18.78
C GLY A 343 -8.57 19.41 20.07
N ALA A 344 -7.98 18.25 20.35
CA ALA A 344 -7.03 18.10 21.46
C ALA A 344 -5.65 18.58 21.03
N GLN A 345 -4.92 19.23 21.95
CA GLN A 345 -3.54 19.64 21.71
C GLN A 345 -2.68 18.42 21.36
N ASN A 346 -2.03 18.46 20.21
CA ASN A 346 -1.16 17.42 19.67
C ASN A 346 -0.03 18.07 18.85
N ALA A 347 1.22 17.78 19.20
CA ALA A 347 2.39 18.31 18.49
C ALA A 347 2.51 17.77 17.06
N GLU A 348 2.17 16.49 16.84
CA GLU A 348 2.28 15.80 15.55
C GLU A 348 0.89 15.52 15.00
N THR A 349 0.20 16.59 14.63
CA THR A 349 -1.20 16.53 14.20
C THR A 349 -1.29 16.28 12.69
N ASN A 350 -2.26 15.46 12.25
CA ASN A 350 -2.38 15.09 10.83
C ASN A 350 -2.77 16.28 9.93
N ASN A 351 -3.64 17.18 10.41
CA ASN A 351 -3.91 18.46 9.76
C ASN A 351 -2.90 19.50 10.25
N TYR A 352 -1.63 19.24 9.93
CA TYR A 352 -0.46 20.03 10.35
C TYR A 352 -0.44 21.46 9.80
N GLY A 353 -1.22 21.73 8.75
CA GLY A 353 -1.43 23.08 8.23
C GLY A 353 -2.42 23.90 9.05
N PHE A 354 -3.23 23.27 9.90
CA PHE A 354 -4.28 23.90 10.70
C PHE A 354 -5.43 24.51 9.87
N LEU A 355 -5.86 23.83 8.80
CA LEU A 355 -7.02 24.22 7.99
C LEU A 355 -8.33 23.91 8.74
N CYS A 356 -9.28 24.84 8.78
CA CYS A 356 -10.48 24.68 9.60
C CYS A 356 -11.75 25.18 8.91
N VAL A 357 -12.15 24.45 7.87
CA VAL A 357 -13.30 24.80 7.01
C VAL A 357 -14.50 23.94 7.40
N SER A 358 -15.45 24.52 8.14
CA SER A 358 -16.63 23.80 8.66
C SER A 358 -17.53 23.16 7.59
N SER A 359 -17.62 23.77 6.40
CA SER A 359 -18.37 23.22 5.27
C SER A 359 -17.69 21.97 4.71
N PHE A 360 -16.36 21.96 4.62
CA PHE A 360 -15.57 20.79 4.29
C PHE A 360 -15.75 19.68 5.34
N ASP A 361 -15.65 20.02 6.63
CA ASP A 361 -15.80 19.06 7.74
C ASP A 361 -17.14 18.32 7.67
N THR A 362 -18.21 19.04 7.33
CA THR A 362 -19.56 18.46 7.22
C THR A 362 -19.56 17.29 6.23
N TYR A 363 -19.00 17.51 5.05
CA TYR A 363 -18.97 16.52 3.98
C TYR A 363 -17.93 15.41 4.24
N ALA A 364 -16.73 15.76 4.70
CA ALA A 364 -15.68 14.79 5.00
C ALA A 364 -16.07 13.86 6.17
N ASN A 365 -16.74 14.37 7.21
CA ASN A 365 -17.27 13.54 8.29
C ASN A 365 -18.39 12.63 7.80
N ALA A 366 -19.32 13.14 6.99
CA ALA A 366 -20.41 12.33 6.42
C ALA A 366 -19.87 11.20 5.52
N ALA A 367 -18.84 11.48 4.70
CA ALA A 367 -18.15 10.45 3.91
C ALA A 367 -17.51 9.39 4.81
N SER A 368 -16.79 9.79 5.87
CA SER A 368 -16.13 8.84 6.76
C SER A 368 -17.06 7.92 7.57
N GLN A 369 -18.35 8.30 7.68
CA GLN A 369 -19.37 7.63 8.51
C GLN A 369 -20.47 6.95 7.69
N THR A 370 -20.23 6.65 6.42
CA THR A 370 -21.12 5.82 5.61
C THR A 370 -20.47 4.52 5.13
N ALA A 371 -21.27 3.46 5.09
CA ALA A 371 -20.94 2.19 4.42
C ALA A 371 -21.53 2.10 2.99
N ASP A 372 -22.26 3.13 2.54
CA ASP A 372 -22.83 3.21 1.20
C ASP A 372 -21.89 3.96 0.24
N VAL A 373 -21.44 3.27 -0.81
CA VAL A 373 -20.45 3.78 -1.79
C VAL A 373 -20.97 5.02 -2.53
N GLN A 374 -22.26 5.07 -2.86
CA GLN A 374 -22.83 6.21 -3.58
C GLN A 374 -22.87 7.47 -2.69
N THR A 375 -23.29 7.31 -1.44
CA THR A 375 -23.26 8.36 -0.43
C THR A 375 -21.83 8.81 -0.20
N PHE A 376 -20.88 7.89 -0.01
CA PHE A 376 -19.47 8.21 0.16
C PHE A 376 -18.94 9.07 -0.99
N SER A 377 -19.19 8.65 -2.23
CA SER A 377 -18.76 9.38 -3.44
C SER A 377 -19.37 10.78 -3.50
N THR A 378 -20.68 10.89 -3.23
CA THR A 378 -21.39 12.19 -3.25
C THR A 378 -20.86 13.15 -2.19
N GLN A 379 -20.65 12.68 -0.97
CA GLN A 379 -20.10 13.49 0.12
C GLN A 379 -18.63 13.85 -0.14
N THR A 380 -17.84 12.94 -0.69
CA THR A 380 -16.43 13.19 -1.05
C THR A 380 -16.30 14.27 -2.12
N LEU A 381 -17.11 14.23 -3.18
CA LEU A 381 -17.14 15.26 -4.22
C LEU A 381 -17.58 16.63 -3.66
N ALA A 382 -18.54 16.64 -2.72
CA ALA A 382 -18.93 17.87 -2.04
C ALA A 382 -17.80 18.42 -1.14
N ALA A 383 -17.05 17.55 -0.48
CA ALA A 383 -15.86 17.92 0.30
C ALA A 383 -14.78 18.50 -0.61
N PHE A 384 -14.46 17.85 -1.73
CA PHE A 384 -13.55 18.39 -2.74
C PHE A 384 -13.94 19.79 -3.20
N ASN A 385 -15.23 20.00 -3.48
CA ASN A 385 -15.71 21.32 -3.90
C ASN A 385 -15.48 22.39 -2.83
N GLN A 386 -15.76 22.10 -1.56
CA GLN A 386 -15.47 23.03 -0.47
C GLN A 386 -13.96 23.25 -0.28
N PHE A 387 -13.16 22.21 -0.48
CA PHE A 387 -11.71 22.31 -0.42
C PHE A 387 -11.15 23.23 -1.51
N GLY A 388 -11.65 23.08 -2.74
CA GLY A 388 -11.28 23.88 -3.90
C GLY A 388 -11.68 25.36 -3.75
N LEU A 389 -12.92 25.64 -3.33
CA LEU A 389 -13.42 27.00 -3.07
C LEU A 389 -12.63 27.77 -2.00
N HIS A 390 -11.93 27.07 -1.13
CA HIS A 390 -11.09 27.67 -0.09
C HIS A 390 -9.60 27.62 -0.43
N VAL A 391 -9.22 26.95 -1.52
CA VAL A 391 -7.84 26.57 -1.85
C VAL A 391 -7.14 26.02 -0.59
N GLY A 392 -7.73 24.97 0.00
CA GLY A 392 -7.26 24.35 1.26
C GLY A 392 -5.82 23.80 1.19
N SER A 393 -5.37 23.51 -0.02
CA SER A 393 -3.99 23.31 -0.43
C SER A 393 -3.98 23.44 -1.96
N ILE A 394 -2.81 23.36 -2.58
CA ILE A 394 -2.69 23.31 -4.03
C ILE A 394 -2.16 21.92 -4.41
N PRO A 395 -3.03 20.92 -4.62
CA PRO A 395 -2.65 19.71 -5.34
C PRO A 395 -2.12 20.10 -6.72
N VAL A 396 -1.04 19.44 -7.17
CA VAL A 396 -0.41 19.76 -8.46
C VAL A 396 -0.30 18.53 -9.34
N TYR A 397 0.27 17.44 -8.84
CA TYR A 397 0.52 16.27 -9.66
C TYR A 397 0.52 14.94 -8.89
N SER A 398 0.27 13.89 -9.64
CA SER A 398 0.58 12.51 -9.30
C SER A 398 1.56 11.97 -10.35
N ARG A 399 2.53 11.15 -9.94
CA ARG A 399 3.47 10.48 -10.83
C ARG A 399 2.77 9.30 -11.51
N GLY A 400 3.12 9.03 -12.77
CA GLY A 400 2.70 7.79 -13.43
C GLY A 400 3.54 6.63 -12.91
N ILE A 401 2.91 5.47 -12.71
CA ILE A 401 3.64 4.25 -12.35
C ILE A 401 3.90 3.45 -13.61
N ARG A 402 5.18 3.15 -13.82
CA ARG A 402 5.67 2.12 -14.74
C ARG A 402 6.90 1.50 -14.10
N THR A 403 6.79 0.31 -13.52
CA THR A 403 7.88 -0.36 -12.80
C THR A 403 8.49 -1.47 -13.65
N ALA A 404 9.79 -1.68 -13.53
CA ALA A 404 10.52 -2.62 -14.36
C ALA A 404 10.73 -3.97 -13.66
N ALA A 405 10.54 -5.04 -14.42
CA ALA A 405 10.88 -6.42 -14.07
C ALA A 405 11.63 -7.09 -15.24
N LEU A 406 12.39 -8.14 -14.97
CA LEU A 406 12.93 -9.01 -16.02
C LEU A 406 11.83 -9.94 -16.56
N ARG A 407 11.81 -10.22 -17.86
CA ARG A 407 10.86 -11.21 -18.44
C ARG A 407 11.09 -12.64 -17.94
N THR A 408 12.28 -12.91 -17.40
CA THR A 408 12.59 -14.17 -16.72
C THR A 408 11.90 -14.30 -15.36
N LEU A 409 11.34 -13.22 -14.79
CA LEU A 409 10.46 -13.27 -13.62
C LEU A 409 9.03 -13.51 -14.09
N ALA A 410 8.58 -14.77 -14.09
CA ALA A 410 7.17 -15.10 -14.25
C ALA A 410 6.37 -14.73 -12.99
N GLY A 411 5.06 -14.56 -13.11
CA GLY A 411 4.18 -14.26 -11.98
C GLY A 411 4.27 -12.83 -11.45
N ALA A 412 4.81 -11.89 -12.22
CA ALA A 412 4.72 -10.46 -11.89
C ALA A 412 3.26 -9.98 -12.05
N VAL A 413 2.71 -9.41 -10.98
CA VAL A 413 1.33 -8.93 -10.88
C VAL A 413 1.32 -7.41 -11.00
N ASP A 414 0.57 -6.87 -11.95
CA ASP A 414 0.35 -5.42 -12.07
C ASP A 414 -0.69 -5.00 -11.01
N GLN A 415 -0.26 -4.50 -9.86
CA GLN A 415 -1.18 -4.05 -8.81
C GLN A 415 -1.58 -2.61 -9.07
N ARG A 416 -2.89 -2.32 -8.96
CA ARG A 416 -3.44 -0.98 -9.13
C ARG A 416 -2.65 0.04 -8.32
N GLY A 417 -2.11 1.03 -9.01
CA GLY A 417 -1.38 2.16 -8.44
C GLY A 417 -0.01 1.85 -7.85
N GLN A 418 0.57 0.68 -8.13
CA GLN A 418 1.89 0.23 -7.66
C GLN A 418 2.73 -0.47 -8.75
N GLY A 419 2.12 -0.92 -9.84
CA GLY A 419 2.80 -1.71 -10.88
C GLY A 419 3.26 -3.07 -10.37
N PHE A 420 4.36 -3.60 -10.90
CA PHE A 420 4.92 -4.92 -10.54
C PHE A 420 5.58 -4.99 -9.15
N SER A 421 5.93 -3.85 -8.55
CA SER A 421 6.64 -3.83 -7.26
C SER A 421 5.68 -3.93 -6.08
N ASN A 422 5.21 -5.15 -5.80
CA ASN A 422 4.22 -5.36 -4.77
C ASN A 422 4.27 -6.79 -4.16
N PRO A 423 3.61 -7.01 -3.00
CA PRO A 423 3.59 -8.32 -2.34
C PRO A 423 3.01 -9.47 -3.19
N TRP A 424 2.06 -9.19 -4.10
CA TRP A 424 1.48 -10.23 -4.96
C TRP A 424 2.48 -10.76 -5.99
N THR A 425 3.34 -9.90 -6.52
CA THR A 425 4.50 -10.29 -7.34
C THR A 425 5.50 -11.10 -6.52
N LEU A 426 5.77 -10.74 -5.26
CA LEU A 426 6.72 -11.46 -4.42
C LEU A 426 6.19 -12.84 -4.00
N LEU A 427 4.87 -12.94 -3.84
CA LEU A 427 4.18 -14.19 -3.58
C LEU A 427 4.18 -15.10 -4.83
N SER A 428 3.87 -14.57 -6.01
CA SER A 428 3.71 -15.38 -7.24
C SER A 428 4.99 -15.54 -8.08
N GLY A 429 6.02 -14.73 -7.78
CA GLY A 429 7.22 -14.59 -8.59
C GLY A 429 8.09 -15.84 -8.64
N HIS A 430 8.48 -16.26 -9.85
CA HIS A 430 9.35 -17.42 -10.06
C HIS A 430 10.10 -17.38 -11.40
N ASN A 431 11.02 -18.32 -11.60
CA ASN A 431 11.76 -18.44 -12.85
C ASN A 431 10.83 -18.84 -14.02
N ASN A 432 10.75 -17.99 -15.04
CA ASN A 432 10.08 -18.28 -16.29
C ASN A 432 10.90 -19.25 -17.15
N THR A 433 10.70 -20.55 -16.96
CA THR A 433 11.44 -21.59 -17.71
C THR A 433 11.11 -21.64 -19.20
N ALA A 434 10.00 -21.01 -19.63
CA ALA A 434 9.60 -20.91 -21.03
C ALA A 434 10.30 -19.76 -21.78
N TYR A 435 10.97 -18.84 -21.06
CA TYR A 435 11.65 -17.69 -21.65
C TYR A 435 13.17 -17.82 -21.49
N THR A 436 13.89 -17.77 -22.61
CA THR A 436 15.36 -17.69 -22.61
C THR A 436 15.77 -16.25 -22.87
N PRO A 437 16.53 -15.60 -21.97
CA PRO A 437 16.89 -14.21 -22.17
C PRO A 437 17.86 -14.04 -23.35
N SER A 438 17.68 -12.96 -24.10
CA SER A 438 18.54 -12.59 -25.23
C SER A 438 19.95 -12.22 -24.77
N ASN A 439 20.06 -11.60 -23.59
CA ASN A 439 21.30 -11.36 -22.88
C ASN A 439 21.39 -12.25 -21.62
N PRO A 440 22.39 -13.15 -21.52
CA PRO A 440 22.57 -14.04 -20.37
C PRO A 440 22.72 -13.36 -18.99
N LEU A 441 22.98 -12.06 -18.94
CA LEU A 441 22.97 -11.27 -17.69
C LEU A 441 21.58 -11.25 -17.04
N PHE A 442 20.51 -11.29 -17.83
CA PHE A 442 19.12 -11.17 -17.37
C PHE A 442 18.49 -12.51 -17.03
N LYS A 443 19.26 -13.44 -16.46
CA LYS A 443 18.70 -14.67 -15.89
C LYS A 443 18.02 -14.35 -14.56
N PHE A 444 16.85 -14.94 -14.34
CA PHE A 444 16.17 -14.92 -13.04
C PHE A 444 17.14 -15.25 -11.91
N GLY A 445 17.17 -14.42 -10.85
CA GLY A 445 18.01 -14.61 -9.69
C GLY A 445 19.52 -14.58 -9.99
N GLY A 446 19.93 -14.13 -11.18
CA GLY A 446 21.32 -14.24 -11.64
C GLY A 446 21.73 -15.70 -11.87
N GLY A 447 20.76 -16.60 -12.10
CA GLY A 447 20.94 -18.04 -12.16
C GLY A 447 20.70 -18.78 -10.83
N GLN A 448 20.25 -18.08 -9.79
CA GLN A 448 19.83 -18.67 -8.51
C GLN A 448 18.31 -18.78 -8.44
N ASN A 449 17.78 -19.66 -7.58
CA ASN A 449 16.35 -19.76 -7.33
C ASN A 449 15.91 -18.76 -6.24
N MET A 450 15.92 -17.47 -6.60
CA MET A 450 15.69 -16.34 -5.71
C MET A 450 15.19 -15.14 -6.50
N ILE A 451 14.23 -14.38 -5.95
CA ILE A 451 13.85 -13.07 -6.47
C ILE A 451 14.84 -12.03 -5.91
N ARG A 452 15.41 -11.19 -6.79
CA ARG A 452 16.27 -10.05 -6.39
C ARG A 452 15.51 -8.74 -6.60
N TRP A 453 15.10 -8.12 -5.50
CA TRP A 453 14.30 -6.90 -5.49
C TRP A 453 15.15 -5.69 -5.08
N GLY A 454 15.20 -4.66 -5.93
CA GLY A 454 15.85 -3.39 -5.64
C GLY A 454 15.01 -2.54 -4.69
N GLN A 455 15.69 -1.78 -3.82
CA GLN A 455 15.06 -0.82 -2.92
C GLN A 455 15.76 0.53 -3.08
N ARG A 456 15.07 1.52 -3.66
CA ARG A 456 15.62 2.86 -3.97
C ARG A 456 16.38 3.51 -2.81
N GLN A 457 15.94 3.31 -1.57
CA GLN A 457 16.63 3.77 -0.38
C GLN A 457 16.55 2.76 0.77
N GLY A 458 17.43 2.97 1.75
CA GLY A 458 17.53 2.20 2.99
C GLY A 458 16.38 2.36 3.99
N THR A 459 16.51 1.64 5.11
CA THR A 459 15.58 1.66 6.25
C THR A 459 16.23 2.27 7.49
N SER A 460 15.42 2.82 8.39
CA SER A 460 15.85 3.34 9.69
C SER A 460 15.23 2.58 10.86
N GLN A 461 13.96 2.20 10.75
CA GLN A 461 13.19 1.54 11.81
C GLN A 461 12.27 0.46 11.21
N LEU A 462 12.54 -0.82 11.49
CA LEU A 462 11.64 -1.92 11.10
C LEU A 462 10.57 -2.19 12.15
N ASN A 463 10.70 -1.61 13.35
CA ASN A 463 9.73 -1.74 14.42
C ASN A 463 8.35 -1.24 13.97
N PRO A 464 7.28 -2.07 13.96
CA PRO A 464 5.96 -1.65 13.49
C PRO A 464 5.37 -0.44 14.23
N PHE A 465 5.80 -0.16 15.47
CA PHE A 465 5.39 1.04 16.21
C PHE A 465 6.11 2.33 15.73
N LYS A 466 7.18 2.21 14.94
CA LYS A 466 8.08 3.31 14.54
C LYS A 466 8.41 3.35 13.04
N ALA A 467 7.96 2.38 12.25
CA ALA A 467 8.17 2.37 10.80
C ALA A 467 7.37 3.50 10.13
N GLU A 468 8.01 4.21 9.20
CA GLU A 468 7.44 5.43 8.60
C GLU A 468 7.47 5.43 7.07
N THR A 469 8.38 4.71 6.44
CA THR A 469 8.59 4.78 5.00
C THR A 469 8.19 3.50 4.30
N LEU A 470 7.90 3.63 3.00
CA LEU A 470 7.54 2.50 2.13
C LEU A 470 8.55 1.36 2.23
N TRP A 471 9.85 1.64 2.30
CA TRP A 471 10.91 0.64 2.31
C TRP A 471 10.94 -0.20 3.58
N GLU A 472 10.50 0.34 4.71
CA GLU A 472 10.32 -0.46 5.93
C GLU A 472 9.10 -1.36 5.80
N PHE A 473 7.99 -0.83 5.27
CA PHE A 473 6.77 -1.61 5.04
C PHE A 473 6.94 -2.70 3.98
N ASN A 474 7.78 -2.48 2.96
CA ASN A 474 8.17 -3.48 1.97
C ASN A 474 8.83 -4.70 2.63
N LEU A 475 9.62 -4.51 3.69
CA LEU A 475 10.24 -5.64 4.40
C LEU A 475 9.33 -6.21 5.50
N ILE A 476 8.60 -5.34 6.23
CA ILE A 476 7.64 -5.75 7.27
C ILE A 476 6.53 -6.62 6.67
N GLY A 477 5.98 -6.26 5.51
CA GLY A 477 4.89 -6.98 4.86
C GLY A 477 5.23 -8.38 4.36
N GLU A 478 6.52 -8.67 4.12
CA GLU A 478 6.96 -10.02 3.75
C GLU A 478 7.09 -10.96 4.96
N VAL A 479 7.27 -10.40 6.17
CA VAL A 479 7.48 -11.15 7.41
C VAL A 479 6.23 -11.21 8.27
N TYR A 480 5.49 -10.11 8.40
CA TYR A 480 4.22 -10.04 9.13
C TYR A 480 3.06 -10.06 8.14
N ASP A 481 2.08 -10.92 8.41
CA ASP A 481 0.89 -10.98 7.59
C ASP A 481 -0.29 -10.22 8.23
N THR A 482 -1.36 -10.00 7.47
CA THR A 482 -2.54 -9.22 7.87
C THR A 482 -3.76 -10.09 8.10
N LEU A 483 -4.76 -9.58 8.83
CA LEU A 483 -6.01 -10.32 9.06
C LEU A 483 -6.83 -10.50 7.76
N PHE A 484 -6.86 -9.45 6.95
CA PHE A 484 -7.53 -9.36 5.66
C PHE A 484 -6.56 -8.87 4.59
N ALA A 485 -6.84 -9.14 3.31
CA ALA A 485 -6.05 -8.65 2.19
C ALA A 485 -6.95 -8.05 1.10
N ALA A 486 -6.53 -6.94 0.51
CA ALA A 486 -7.25 -6.30 -0.60
C ALA A 486 -6.82 -6.92 -1.94
N SER A 487 -7.74 -7.09 -2.89
CA SER A 487 -7.40 -7.50 -4.24
C SER A 487 -6.37 -6.55 -4.89
N PRO A 488 -5.35 -7.07 -5.61
CA PRO A 488 -4.40 -6.23 -6.34
C PRO A 488 -5.06 -5.42 -7.46
N ILE A 489 -6.20 -5.88 -7.97
CA ILE A 489 -6.90 -5.31 -9.13
C ILE A 489 -8.02 -4.39 -8.65
N GLU A 490 -8.77 -4.83 -7.65
CA GLU A 490 -9.95 -4.16 -7.12
C GLU A 490 -9.76 -3.89 -5.61
N PRO A 491 -8.99 -2.87 -5.18
CA PRO A 491 -8.62 -2.73 -3.76
C PRO A 491 -9.79 -2.52 -2.78
N ALA A 492 -11.00 -2.27 -3.27
CA ALA A 492 -12.23 -2.25 -2.48
C ALA A 492 -12.75 -3.65 -2.13
N ASN A 493 -12.35 -4.66 -2.88
CA ASN A 493 -12.68 -6.07 -2.65
C ASN A 493 -11.65 -6.68 -1.70
N VAL A 494 -12.05 -6.81 -0.43
CA VAL A 494 -11.19 -7.30 0.66
C VAL A 494 -11.59 -8.70 1.06
N MET A 495 -10.61 -9.62 1.10
CA MET A 495 -10.81 -11.03 1.40
C MET A 495 -10.22 -11.40 2.77
N CYS A 496 -10.77 -12.46 3.36
CA CYS A 496 -10.19 -13.13 4.50
C CYS A 496 -8.78 -13.61 4.16
N TRP A 497 -7.80 -13.23 4.99
CA TRP A 497 -6.41 -13.59 4.78
C TRP A 497 -5.90 -14.58 5.81
N MET A 498 -6.03 -14.26 7.10
CA MET A 498 -5.85 -15.20 8.23
C MET A 498 -7.16 -15.84 8.73
N CYS A 499 -8.31 -15.40 8.20
CA CYS A 499 -9.63 -15.91 8.59
C CYS A 499 -10.22 -16.88 7.58
N ASP A 500 -11.27 -17.57 8.02
CA ASP A 500 -12.13 -18.40 7.17
C ASP A 500 -13.38 -17.63 6.77
N ASN A 501 -13.94 -16.87 7.71
CA ASN A 501 -15.06 -16.00 7.46
C ASN A 501 -15.09 -14.78 8.40
N TYR A 502 -15.94 -13.82 8.06
CA TYR A 502 -16.38 -12.78 8.97
C TYR A 502 -17.84 -12.41 8.73
N GLN A 503 -18.51 -11.92 9.77
CA GLN A 503 -19.88 -11.41 9.69
C GLN A 503 -19.92 -9.95 10.11
N LEU A 504 -20.56 -9.14 9.25
CA LEU A 504 -20.81 -7.73 9.52
C LEU A 504 -22.15 -7.53 10.21
N SER A 505 -22.15 -6.73 11.28
CA SER A 505 -23.39 -6.22 11.87
C SER A 505 -23.20 -4.78 12.34
N VAL A 506 -24.31 -4.10 12.64
CA VAL A 506 -24.30 -2.74 13.19
C VAL A 506 -25.09 -2.75 14.49
N ASP A 507 -24.49 -2.24 15.56
CA ASP A 507 -25.16 -2.18 16.87
C ASP A 507 -26.17 -1.02 16.94
N SER A 508 -26.92 -0.94 18.05
CA SER A 508 -27.91 0.11 18.28
C SER A 508 -27.31 1.52 18.42
N GLN A 509 -25.98 1.63 18.57
CA GLN A 509 -25.24 2.89 18.63
C GLN A 509 -24.69 3.28 17.24
N GLY A 510 -24.94 2.48 16.20
CA GLY A 510 -24.46 2.73 14.85
C GLY A 510 -23.00 2.33 14.61
N ASN A 511 -22.42 1.49 15.47
CA ASN A 511 -21.04 0.99 15.33
C ASN A 511 -21.02 -0.32 14.55
N THR A 512 -20.05 -0.47 13.64
CA THR A 512 -19.85 -1.70 12.89
C THR A 512 -19.14 -2.76 13.75
N HIS A 513 -19.61 -3.99 13.66
CA HIS A 513 -19.01 -5.18 14.25
C HIS A 513 -18.52 -6.13 13.16
N PHE A 514 -17.30 -6.62 13.31
CA PHE A 514 -16.73 -7.73 12.53
C PHE A 514 -16.57 -8.93 13.46
N LEU A 515 -17.49 -9.88 13.37
CA LEU A 515 -17.33 -11.18 14.00
C LEU A 515 -16.44 -12.04 13.10
N VAL A 516 -15.19 -12.27 13.48
CA VAL A 516 -14.17 -12.92 12.66
C VAL A 516 -13.85 -14.30 13.22
N GLU A 517 -13.87 -15.30 12.33
CA GLU A 517 -13.40 -16.66 12.61
C GLU A 517 -12.03 -16.87 11.95
N LEU A 518 -11.00 -17.03 12.77
CA LEU A 518 -9.63 -17.28 12.35
C LEU A 518 -9.44 -18.74 11.96
N ARG A 519 -8.50 -18.98 11.05
CA ARG A 519 -8.01 -20.32 10.72
C ARG A 519 -7.43 -21.01 11.94
N GLN A 520 -7.69 -22.31 12.06
CA GLN A 520 -7.32 -23.11 13.24
C GLN A 520 -5.83 -23.50 13.26
N ASN A 521 -5.17 -23.44 12.12
CA ASN A 521 -3.82 -23.96 11.88
C ASN A 521 -2.75 -22.85 11.74
N LEU A 522 -3.04 -21.62 12.15
CA LEU A 522 -2.10 -20.50 12.07
C LEU A 522 -0.90 -20.69 13.02
N ARG A 523 0.30 -20.38 12.52
CA ARG A 523 1.56 -20.43 13.27
C ARG A 523 2.41 -19.20 13.03
N TRP A 524 2.98 -18.67 14.11
CA TRP A 524 4.15 -17.81 14.03
C TRP A 524 5.37 -18.61 13.55
N GLN A 525 6.34 -17.94 12.93
CA GLN A 525 7.56 -18.57 12.40
C GLN A 525 8.45 -19.22 13.47
N ASP A 526 8.17 -19.01 14.76
CA ASP A 526 8.81 -19.69 15.90
C ASP A 526 7.99 -20.87 16.45
N GLY A 527 6.85 -21.18 15.83
CA GLY A 527 5.96 -22.29 16.15
C GLY A 527 4.92 -22.02 17.22
N VAL A 528 4.86 -20.80 17.76
CA VAL A 528 3.76 -20.43 18.66
C VAL A 528 2.45 -20.32 17.84
N PRO A 529 1.33 -20.89 18.33
CA PRO A 529 0.04 -20.71 17.67
C PRO A 529 -0.40 -19.24 17.65
N LEU A 530 -0.77 -18.76 16.47
CA LEU A 530 -1.38 -17.43 16.30
C LEU A 530 -2.89 -17.56 16.52
N ASN A 531 -3.47 -16.71 17.38
CA ASN A 531 -4.89 -16.79 17.74
C ASN A 531 -5.53 -15.40 17.98
N ALA A 532 -6.80 -15.38 18.40
CA ALA A 532 -7.57 -14.15 18.64
C ALA A 532 -6.91 -13.17 19.63
N SER A 533 -6.07 -13.67 20.54
CA SER A 533 -5.32 -12.84 21.49
C SER A 533 -4.25 -12.01 20.80
N ASP A 534 -3.62 -12.51 19.74
CA ASP A 534 -2.62 -11.77 18.96
C ASP A 534 -3.28 -10.63 18.16
N VAL A 535 -4.45 -10.89 17.58
CA VAL A 535 -5.22 -9.86 16.86
C VAL A 535 -5.69 -8.77 17.83
N LYS A 536 -6.29 -9.15 18.97
CA LYS A 536 -6.69 -8.19 20.02
C LYS A 536 -5.49 -7.36 20.51
N PHE A 537 -4.38 -8.03 20.80
CA PHE A 537 -3.16 -7.36 21.23
C PHE A 537 -2.67 -6.35 20.19
N THR A 538 -2.59 -6.75 18.92
CA THR A 538 -2.13 -5.89 17.81
C THR A 538 -3.01 -4.65 17.69
N LEU A 539 -4.31 -4.82 17.49
CA LEU A 539 -5.22 -3.71 17.17
C LEU A 539 -5.32 -2.68 18.30
N LEU A 540 -5.41 -3.13 19.55
CA LEU A 540 -5.51 -2.22 20.69
C LEU A 540 -4.18 -1.53 21.01
N ASN A 541 -3.04 -2.22 20.85
CA ASN A 541 -1.75 -1.61 21.10
C ASN A 541 -1.34 -0.62 20.01
N PHE A 542 -1.60 -0.88 18.73
CA PHE A 542 -1.34 0.14 17.71
C PHE A 542 -2.22 1.38 17.85
N ARG A 543 -3.42 1.23 18.44
CA ARG A 543 -4.30 2.36 18.74
C ARG A 543 -3.82 3.18 19.94
N ASP A 544 -3.46 2.52 21.03
CA ASP A 544 -3.20 3.18 22.32
C ASP A 544 -1.72 3.45 22.61
N VAL A 545 -0.82 2.74 21.94
CA VAL A 545 0.63 2.99 21.94
C VAL A 545 0.95 3.58 20.58
N PRO A 546 1.33 4.87 20.49
CA PRO A 546 1.46 5.59 19.22
C PRO A 546 2.33 4.84 18.21
N ALA A 547 1.66 4.14 17.29
CA ALA A 547 2.27 3.39 16.21
C ALA A 547 2.30 4.30 14.99
N ALA A 548 3.49 4.85 14.68
CA ALA A 548 3.71 5.94 13.72
C ALA A 548 2.65 6.05 12.61
N ASN A 549 2.79 5.29 11.52
CA ASN A 549 1.83 5.33 10.41
C ASN A 549 0.66 4.34 10.56
N LEU A 550 0.73 3.37 11.48
CA LEU A 550 -0.29 2.32 11.62
C LEU A 550 -1.49 2.74 12.48
N VAL A 551 -1.33 3.74 13.35
CA VAL A 551 -2.40 4.23 14.23
C VAL A 551 -3.63 4.69 13.42
N ALA A 552 -3.41 5.29 12.23
CA ALA A 552 -4.49 5.78 11.37
C ALA A 552 -5.45 4.66 10.93
N ASN A 553 -4.97 3.42 10.80
CA ASN A 553 -5.75 2.26 10.41
C ASN A 553 -6.59 1.68 11.56
N VAL A 554 -6.20 1.95 12.81
CA VAL A 554 -6.84 1.36 14.01
C VAL A 554 -7.49 2.40 14.94
N GLN A 555 -7.39 3.69 14.64
CA GLN A 555 -7.94 4.77 15.46
C GLN A 555 -9.45 4.65 15.72
N LEU A 556 -10.19 4.00 14.81
CA LEU A 556 -11.64 3.77 14.95
C LEU A 556 -11.98 2.42 15.60
N VAL A 557 -11.00 1.60 15.96
CA VAL A 557 -11.25 0.37 16.74
C VAL A 557 -11.66 0.79 18.15
N LEU A 558 -12.88 0.48 18.56
CA LEU A 558 -13.38 0.75 19.92
C LEU A 558 -12.99 -0.36 20.89
N SER A 559 -13.17 -1.62 20.48
CA SER A 559 -12.85 -2.79 21.31
C SER A 559 -12.66 -4.04 20.47
N VAL A 560 -11.95 -5.01 21.02
CA VAL A 560 -11.87 -6.37 20.48
C VAL A 560 -12.23 -7.36 21.59
N THR A 561 -13.27 -8.16 21.37
CA THR A 561 -13.78 -9.15 22.32
C THR A 561 -13.41 -10.54 21.85
N ILE A 562 -12.69 -11.30 22.68
CA ILE A 562 -12.37 -12.70 22.40
C ILE A 562 -13.55 -13.55 22.85
N LEU A 563 -14.13 -14.33 21.93
CA LEU A 563 -15.25 -15.24 22.18
C LEU A 563 -14.78 -16.69 22.30
N ALA A 564 -13.74 -17.05 21.56
CA ALA A 564 -12.99 -18.30 21.65
C ALA A 564 -11.56 -18.09 21.13
N SER A 565 -10.70 -19.12 21.21
CA SER A 565 -9.31 -19.03 20.74
C SER A 565 -9.18 -18.48 19.31
N TYR A 566 -10.10 -18.82 18.43
CA TYR A 566 -10.10 -18.41 17.03
C TYR A 566 -11.36 -17.63 16.62
N LEU A 567 -12.12 -17.11 17.59
CA LEU A 567 -13.34 -16.33 17.34
C LEU A 567 -13.29 -15.03 18.12
N LEU A 568 -13.40 -13.90 17.41
CA LEU A 568 -13.34 -12.57 18.00
C LEU A 568 -14.33 -11.61 17.34
N ASP A 569 -14.78 -10.62 18.10
CA ASP A 569 -15.60 -9.50 17.62
C ASP A 569 -14.77 -8.20 17.68
N ILE A 570 -14.57 -7.58 16.52
CA ILE A 570 -13.92 -6.26 16.40
C ILE A 570 -15.02 -5.22 16.24
N LYS A 571 -15.14 -4.32 17.22
CA LYS A 571 -16.10 -3.21 17.19
C LYS A 571 -15.40 -1.95 16.70
N MET A 572 -15.89 -1.39 15.59
CA MET A 572 -15.43 -0.15 14.94
C MET A 572 -16.41 0.99 15.20
N GLN A 573 -15.89 2.20 15.38
CA GLN A 573 -16.70 3.40 15.55
C GLN A 573 -17.43 3.76 14.25
N GLY A 574 -18.75 3.90 14.33
CA GLY A 574 -19.58 4.28 13.16
C GLY A 574 -19.60 3.21 12.07
N GLN A 575 -20.14 3.58 10.90
CA GLN A 575 -20.23 2.73 9.71
C GLN A 575 -19.35 3.32 8.63
N SER A 576 -18.26 2.67 8.22
CA SER A 576 -17.35 3.21 7.20
C SER A 576 -17.03 2.16 6.16
N ILE A 577 -17.06 2.53 4.87
CA ILE A 577 -16.56 1.66 3.79
C ILE A 577 -15.07 1.33 3.96
N SER A 578 -14.31 2.19 4.64
CA SER A 578 -12.88 1.99 4.86
C SER A 578 -12.53 1.08 6.03
N HIS A 579 -13.49 0.69 6.88
CA HIS A 579 -13.19 -0.10 8.09
C HIS A 579 -12.42 -1.39 7.77
N ILE A 580 -12.89 -2.17 6.79
CA ILE A 580 -12.25 -3.43 6.43
C ILE A 580 -10.93 -3.24 5.70
N ILE A 581 -10.81 -2.18 4.88
CA ILE A 581 -9.58 -1.82 4.15
C ILE A 581 -8.48 -1.41 5.13
N ASN A 582 -8.85 -0.63 6.14
CA ASN A 582 -7.94 -0.21 7.20
C ASN A 582 -7.44 -1.45 7.98
N LEU A 583 -8.34 -2.36 8.37
CA LEU A 583 -7.96 -3.62 9.02
C LEU A 583 -7.09 -4.51 8.13
N ALA A 584 -7.30 -4.50 6.81
CA ALA A 584 -6.46 -5.21 5.84
C ALA A 584 -5.04 -4.64 5.71
N SER A 585 -4.81 -3.42 6.21
CA SER A 585 -3.53 -2.71 6.14
C SER A 585 -2.76 -2.74 7.46
N VAL A 586 -3.13 -3.64 8.40
CA VAL A 586 -2.49 -3.75 9.72
C VAL A 586 -1.73 -5.08 9.82
N PRO A 587 -0.38 -5.05 9.91
CA PRO A 587 0.40 -6.26 10.16
C PRO A 587 0.10 -6.80 11.56
N ILE A 588 -0.26 -8.08 11.67
CA ILE A 588 -0.50 -8.73 12.96
C ILE A 588 0.86 -9.07 13.59
N ILE A 589 1.04 -8.70 14.86
CA ILE A 589 2.29 -8.91 15.60
C ILE A 589 2.12 -9.95 16.73
N PRO A 590 3.17 -10.76 17.02
CA PRO A 590 3.12 -11.83 18.01
C PRO A 590 3.02 -11.31 19.44
N ARG A 591 1.89 -11.51 20.10
CA ARG A 591 1.69 -11.05 21.49
C ARG A 591 2.78 -11.58 22.42
N HIS A 592 3.17 -12.85 22.28
CA HIS A 592 4.17 -13.49 23.15
C HIS A 592 5.56 -12.85 23.07
N ILE A 593 5.86 -12.12 22.00
CA ILE A 593 7.11 -11.37 21.83
C ILE A 593 6.96 -9.93 22.32
N TRP A 594 5.84 -9.28 22.01
CA TRP A 594 5.70 -7.83 22.16
C TRP A 594 5.06 -7.40 23.48
N GLU A 595 4.28 -8.26 24.12
CA GLU A 595 3.54 -7.95 25.33
C GLU A 595 4.45 -7.76 26.56
N LEU A 596 4.12 -6.76 27.37
CA LEU A 596 4.71 -6.58 28.68
C LEU A 596 4.23 -7.70 29.60
N THR A 597 5.15 -8.56 30.02
CA THR A 597 4.83 -9.75 30.83
C THR A 597 4.04 -9.38 32.09
N GLY A 598 2.84 -9.96 32.22
CA GLY A 598 1.97 -9.78 33.38
C GLY A 598 1.03 -8.57 33.34
N ASP A 599 1.14 -7.71 32.32
CA ASP A 599 0.19 -6.61 32.11
C ASP A 599 -1.19 -7.12 31.69
N LYS A 600 -2.25 -6.42 32.10
CA LYS A 600 -3.65 -6.78 31.85
C LYS A 600 -4.51 -5.58 31.43
N THR A 601 -3.91 -4.57 30.81
CA THR A 601 -4.61 -3.35 30.40
C THR A 601 -5.90 -3.63 29.63
N TYR A 602 -5.91 -4.66 28.77
CA TYR A 602 -7.04 -5.02 27.92
C TYR A 602 -7.78 -6.28 28.41
N GLY A 603 -7.68 -6.58 29.71
CA GLY A 603 -8.24 -7.77 30.34
C GLY A 603 -7.34 -8.98 30.15
N ASP A 604 -7.62 -9.77 29.10
CA ASP A 604 -6.90 -11.03 28.81
C ASP A 604 -5.55 -10.81 28.12
N VAL A 605 -5.31 -9.60 27.60
CA VAL A 605 -4.04 -9.20 26.99
C VAL A 605 -3.54 -7.87 27.59
N GLY A 606 -2.22 -7.72 27.61
CA GLY A 606 -1.53 -6.56 28.14
C GLY A 606 -1.13 -5.54 27.08
N LYS A 607 -0.50 -4.46 27.54
CA LYS A 607 0.17 -3.48 26.69
C LYS A 607 1.45 -4.04 26.07
N ALA A 608 1.87 -3.46 24.96
CA ALA A 608 3.19 -3.66 24.38
C ALA A 608 4.26 -3.15 25.35
N ASP A 609 5.35 -3.90 25.46
CA ASP A 609 6.50 -3.57 26.30
C ASP A 609 7.12 -2.24 25.83
N PRO A 610 7.13 -1.19 26.67
CA PRO A 610 7.69 0.11 26.30
C PRO A 610 9.16 0.06 25.87
N ALA A 611 9.92 -0.92 26.35
CA ALA A 611 11.30 -1.12 25.90
C ALA A 611 11.35 -1.58 24.44
N LYS A 612 10.36 -2.33 23.98
CA LYS A 612 10.25 -2.86 22.61
C LYS A 612 9.60 -1.88 21.65
N THR A 613 8.82 -0.92 22.13
CA THR A 613 8.22 0.13 21.29
C THR A 613 9.10 1.38 21.14
N SER A 614 10.28 1.40 21.78
CA SER A 614 11.27 2.47 21.64
C SER A 614 11.98 2.43 20.28
N THR A 615 12.41 3.59 19.79
CA THR A 615 13.28 3.72 18.60
C THR A 615 14.66 3.08 18.78
N SER A 616 15.07 2.84 20.02
CA SER A 616 16.31 2.13 20.35
C SER A 616 16.19 0.60 20.22
N TYR A 617 14.98 0.07 20.09
CA TYR A 617 14.75 -1.36 19.99
C TYR A 617 14.96 -1.84 18.55
N ASP A 618 16.00 -2.65 18.35
CA ASP A 618 16.29 -3.30 17.08
C ASP A 618 15.85 -4.76 17.10
N MET A 619 14.80 -5.06 16.34
CA MET A 619 14.20 -6.39 16.27
C MET A 619 15.12 -7.43 15.62
N LEU A 620 15.92 -7.03 14.62
CA LEU A 620 16.87 -7.94 13.96
C LEU A 620 17.99 -8.32 14.92
N SER A 621 18.52 -7.33 15.64
CA SER A 621 19.56 -7.55 16.64
C SER A 621 19.05 -8.34 17.85
N SER A 622 17.79 -8.12 18.25
CA SER A 622 17.16 -8.82 19.37
C SER A 622 16.67 -10.23 19.01
N GLY A 623 16.60 -10.55 17.72
CA GLY A 623 16.10 -11.84 17.23
C GLY A 623 14.60 -12.01 17.35
N THR A 624 13.86 -10.90 17.24
CA THR A 624 12.40 -10.86 17.38
C THR A 624 11.68 -10.45 16.10
N PHE A 625 12.37 -10.42 14.95
CA PHE A 625 11.74 -10.19 13.65
C PHE A 625 11.09 -11.49 13.12
N ILE A 626 10.12 -11.96 13.89
CA ILE A 626 9.38 -13.21 13.72
C ILE A 626 7.94 -12.81 13.43
N GLY A 627 7.40 -13.27 12.30
CA GLY A 627 6.02 -13.01 11.91
C GLY A 627 5.32 -14.27 11.42
N SER A 628 4.32 -14.09 10.57
CA SER A 628 3.44 -15.15 10.02
C SER A 628 3.31 -15.06 8.51
N GLY A 629 4.05 -14.15 7.88
CA GLY A 629 4.03 -13.87 6.44
C GLY A 629 4.75 -14.92 5.59
N PRO A 630 4.74 -14.70 4.26
CA PRO A 630 5.25 -15.66 3.27
C PRO A 630 6.74 -15.92 3.43
N PHE A 631 7.51 -14.97 3.97
CA PHE A 631 8.95 -15.09 4.15
C PHE A 631 9.39 -14.89 5.61
N MET A 632 10.44 -15.58 6.01
CA MET A 632 11.06 -15.50 7.33
C MET A 632 12.46 -14.91 7.25
N CYS A 633 12.79 -14.06 8.23
CA CYS A 633 14.16 -13.65 8.50
C CYS A 633 14.90 -14.83 9.14
N ARG A 634 15.82 -15.45 8.41
CA ARG A 634 16.59 -16.59 8.90
C ARG A 634 18.08 -16.35 8.72
N SER A 635 18.86 -16.58 9.77
CA SER A 635 20.25 -16.17 9.79
C SER A 635 21.09 -16.89 8.73
N VAL A 636 21.85 -16.08 7.98
CA VAL A 636 22.85 -16.57 7.02
C VAL A 636 24.27 -16.62 7.59
N PHE A 637 24.46 -16.20 8.85
CA PHE A 637 25.78 -16.12 9.48
C PHE A 637 26.10 -17.40 10.26
N ALA A 638 27.36 -17.82 10.25
CA ALA A 638 27.81 -19.04 10.90
C ALA A 638 27.53 -19.12 12.41
N ALA A 639 27.48 -17.99 13.12
CA ALA A 639 27.33 -17.95 14.58
C ALA A 639 25.96 -18.48 15.08
N ASP A 640 24.92 -18.33 14.26
CA ASP A 640 23.53 -18.66 14.57
C ASP A 640 22.79 -19.13 13.30
N PHE A 641 23.52 -19.79 12.39
CA PHE A 641 23.03 -20.17 11.08
C PHE A 641 21.68 -20.89 11.17
N GLY A 642 20.70 -20.43 10.40
CA GLY A 642 19.37 -21.00 10.39
C GLY A 642 18.44 -20.56 11.53
N LYS A 643 18.90 -19.74 12.48
CA LYS A 643 18.05 -19.15 13.53
C LYS A 643 17.04 -18.18 12.91
N VAL A 644 15.77 -18.36 13.24
CA VAL A 644 14.66 -17.49 12.81
C VAL A 644 14.63 -16.22 13.66
N GLY A 645 14.25 -15.09 13.04
CA GLY A 645 14.07 -13.80 13.69
C GLY A 645 15.27 -12.86 13.65
N THR A 646 16.43 -13.32 13.16
CA THR A 646 17.70 -12.56 13.13
C THR A 646 18.58 -12.94 11.94
N GLY A 647 19.61 -12.13 11.71
CA GLY A 647 20.76 -12.49 10.88
C GLY A 647 20.46 -12.61 9.38
N CYS A 648 19.29 -12.17 8.92
CA CYS A 648 18.97 -12.08 7.50
C CYS A 648 19.58 -10.84 6.81
N ALA A 649 20.03 -9.84 7.59
CA ALA A 649 20.54 -8.57 7.08
C ALA A 649 22.07 -8.47 7.14
N SER A 650 22.66 -7.93 6.07
CA SER A 650 24.09 -7.67 5.94
C SER A 650 24.35 -6.25 5.47
N ASN A 651 25.41 -5.61 6.01
CA ASN A 651 25.95 -4.36 5.49
C ASN A 651 26.63 -4.59 4.13
N SER A 652 27.03 -3.50 3.48
CA SER A 652 27.71 -3.55 2.18
C SER A 652 29.06 -4.28 2.19
N ASP A 653 29.70 -4.40 3.35
CA ASP A 653 30.94 -5.18 3.54
C ASP A 653 30.69 -6.66 3.88
N GLY A 654 29.41 -7.09 3.92
CA GLY A 654 29.00 -8.44 4.29
C GLY A 654 28.98 -8.73 5.79
N SER A 655 29.29 -7.74 6.64
CA SER A 655 29.11 -7.87 8.09
C SER A 655 27.62 -7.88 8.46
N ARG A 656 27.28 -8.45 9.63
CA ARG A 656 25.90 -8.45 10.13
C ARG A 656 25.38 -7.03 10.31
N SER A 657 24.16 -6.78 9.82
CA SER A 657 23.43 -5.53 10.04
C SER A 657 22.27 -5.73 11.02
N GLY A 658 21.84 -4.60 11.60
CA GLY A 658 20.56 -4.43 12.30
C GLY A 658 19.48 -3.87 11.37
N GLN A 659 18.43 -3.28 11.97
CA GLN A 659 17.27 -2.73 11.24
C GLN A 659 17.53 -1.45 10.43
N ALA A 660 18.61 -0.72 10.71
CA ALA A 660 18.98 0.49 10.00
C ALA A 660 19.87 0.12 8.80
N LEU A 661 19.26 -0.12 7.64
CA LEU A 661 19.92 -0.66 6.45
C LEU A 661 20.36 0.50 5.55
N GLY A 662 21.67 0.66 5.40
CA GLY A 662 22.26 1.70 4.56
C GLY A 662 22.45 1.29 3.09
N VAL A 663 23.09 2.17 2.32
CA VAL A 663 23.43 1.93 0.91
C VAL A 663 24.32 0.69 0.78
N GLY A 664 23.97 -0.20 -0.14
CA GLY A 664 24.65 -1.47 -0.41
C GLY A 664 24.34 -2.57 0.62
N ALA A 665 23.50 -2.31 1.63
CA ALA A 665 23.01 -3.37 2.51
C ALA A 665 22.11 -4.33 1.73
N THR A 666 21.98 -5.55 2.23
CA THR A 666 21.10 -6.58 1.68
C THR A 666 20.35 -7.30 2.79
N VAL A 667 19.13 -7.74 2.48
CA VAL A 667 18.35 -8.65 3.33
C VAL A 667 18.02 -9.90 2.52
N ILE A 668 18.26 -11.08 3.08
CA ILE A 668 17.88 -12.36 2.48
C ILE A 668 16.81 -13.02 3.35
N LEU A 669 15.61 -13.16 2.81
CA LEU A 669 14.52 -13.88 3.43
C LEU A 669 14.33 -15.24 2.75
N GLN A 670 13.83 -16.21 3.52
CA GLN A 670 13.51 -17.56 3.06
C GLN A 670 12.01 -17.78 3.13
N ALA A 671 11.44 -18.52 2.18
CA ALA A 671 10.03 -18.92 2.26
C ALA A 671 9.75 -19.59 3.60
N TYR A 672 8.64 -19.21 4.25
CA TYR A 672 8.26 -19.81 5.52
C TYR A 672 7.71 -21.23 5.30
N ASP A 673 8.61 -22.19 5.34
CA ASP A 673 8.31 -23.62 5.39
C ASP A 673 9.38 -24.34 6.23
N LEU A 674 9.00 -24.77 7.42
CA LEU A 674 9.84 -25.52 8.35
C LEU A 674 9.31 -26.93 8.59
N THR A 675 8.35 -27.40 7.79
CA THR A 675 7.75 -28.73 7.93
C THR A 675 8.78 -29.86 7.84
N SER A 676 9.78 -29.68 6.98
CA SER A 676 10.89 -30.63 6.77
C SER A 676 12.05 -30.48 7.76
N GLN A 677 11.99 -29.51 8.68
CA GLN A 677 13.07 -29.28 9.64
C GLN A 677 13.22 -30.46 10.60
N SER A 678 14.46 -30.89 10.83
CA SER A 678 14.76 -31.96 11.78
C SER A 678 14.19 -31.64 13.16
N GLY A 679 13.41 -32.58 13.72
CA GLY A 679 12.78 -32.44 15.03
C GLY A 679 11.46 -31.66 15.02
N ASN A 680 11.04 -31.07 13.89
CA ASN A 680 9.70 -30.52 13.78
C ASN A 680 8.67 -31.66 13.71
N VAL A 681 7.62 -31.52 14.51
CA VAL A 681 6.45 -32.42 14.52
C VAL A 681 5.16 -31.68 14.21
N ASP A 682 5.22 -30.34 14.09
CA ASP A 682 4.06 -29.53 13.78
C ASP A 682 3.87 -29.47 12.26
N PRO A 683 2.80 -30.09 11.72
CA PRO A 683 2.50 -30.07 10.29
C PRO A 683 2.27 -28.67 9.72
N PHE A 684 1.91 -27.70 10.56
CA PHE A 684 1.51 -26.37 10.14
C PHE A 684 2.59 -25.31 10.39
N LEU A 685 3.82 -25.72 10.71
CA LEU A 685 4.98 -24.82 10.82
C LEU A 685 5.49 -24.36 9.45
N GLN A 686 4.60 -23.71 8.72
CA GLN A 686 4.74 -23.22 7.36
C GLN A 686 3.70 -22.13 7.13
N TYR A 687 3.94 -21.30 6.11
CA TYR A 687 3.02 -20.26 5.72
C TYR A 687 1.65 -20.86 5.39
N MET A 688 0.57 -20.27 5.90
CA MET A 688 -0.76 -20.83 5.71
C MET A 688 -1.19 -20.83 4.26
N ARG A 689 -0.64 -19.96 3.41
CA ARG A 689 -0.91 -19.96 1.96
C ARG A 689 0.25 -20.52 1.15
N SER A 690 1.11 -21.34 1.79
CA SER A 690 2.28 -21.96 1.14
C SER A 690 1.91 -22.78 -0.08
N TYR A 691 2.71 -22.63 -1.13
CA TYR A 691 2.74 -23.48 -2.30
C TYR A 691 4.11 -24.14 -2.42
N ASN A 692 4.15 -25.46 -2.51
CA ASN A 692 5.39 -26.20 -2.71
C ASN A 692 5.23 -27.23 -3.84
N THR A 693 6.04 -27.12 -4.90
CA THR A 693 6.02 -28.06 -6.03
C THR A 693 6.38 -29.50 -5.64
N ALA A 694 6.98 -29.72 -4.47
CA ALA A 694 7.28 -31.02 -3.90
C ALA A 694 6.13 -31.60 -3.03
N TRP A 695 4.97 -30.95 -2.99
CA TRP A 695 3.75 -31.50 -2.42
C TRP A 695 3.52 -32.94 -2.93
N GLY A 696 3.05 -33.84 -2.08
CA GLY A 696 2.94 -35.26 -2.45
C GLY A 696 4.22 -36.09 -2.22
N THR A 697 5.40 -35.46 -2.07
CA THR A 697 6.69 -36.17 -1.99
C THR A 697 7.26 -36.16 -0.56
N GLY A 698 7.51 -37.33 0.02
CA GLY A 698 8.01 -37.48 1.40
C GLY A 698 7.46 -38.74 2.08
N THR A 699 8.00 -39.10 3.25
CA THR A 699 7.47 -40.20 4.09
C THR A 699 7.53 -39.79 5.57
N GLY A 700 6.42 -39.96 6.30
CA GLY A 700 6.40 -39.92 7.77
C GLY A 700 6.08 -38.59 8.43
N ALA A 701 5.48 -37.63 7.71
CA ALA A 701 5.07 -36.35 8.27
C ALA A 701 3.55 -36.29 8.47
N ALA A 702 3.04 -35.61 9.50
CA ALA A 702 1.59 -35.51 9.70
C ALA A 702 0.89 -34.64 8.62
N ALA A 703 1.63 -33.75 7.95
CA ALA A 703 1.24 -32.94 6.78
C ALA A 703 2.38 -32.87 5.78
N GLN A 704 2.10 -32.34 4.59
CA GLN A 704 3.10 -32.04 3.58
C GLN A 704 3.38 -30.54 3.52
N SER A 705 4.54 -30.18 2.98
CA SER A 705 4.83 -28.78 2.69
C SER A 705 3.95 -28.30 1.54
N GLY A 706 3.21 -27.21 1.76
CA GLY A 706 2.23 -26.62 0.84
C GLY A 706 0.80 -26.63 1.40
N GLN A 707 0.52 -25.80 2.40
CA GLN A 707 -0.82 -25.71 3.02
C GLN A 707 -1.95 -25.41 2.03
N PHE A 708 -1.67 -24.64 0.97
CA PHE A 708 -2.69 -24.36 -0.04
C PHE A 708 -3.09 -25.64 -0.80
N GLN A 709 -2.11 -26.50 -1.09
CA GLN A 709 -2.34 -27.79 -1.73
C GLN A 709 -2.98 -28.80 -0.76
N GLU A 710 -2.64 -28.71 0.53
CA GLU A 710 -3.26 -29.51 1.60
C GLU A 710 -4.76 -29.27 1.69
N PHE A 711 -5.16 -27.99 1.72
CA PHE A 711 -6.56 -27.61 1.67
C PHE A 711 -7.27 -28.20 0.46
N SER A 712 -6.67 -28.08 -0.73
CA SER A 712 -7.35 -28.52 -1.95
C SER A 712 -7.51 -30.04 -1.99
N TRP A 713 -6.63 -30.78 -1.31
CA TRP A 713 -6.83 -32.20 -1.08
C TRP A 713 -7.84 -32.49 0.04
N ALA A 714 -7.95 -31.64 1.06
CA ALA A 714 -8.96 -31.79 2.10
C ALA A 714 -10.38 -31.55 1.57
N ASP A 715 -10.56 -30.68 0.57
CA ASP A 715 -11.82 -30.45 -0.14
C ASP A 715 -12.09 -31.53 -1.19
N ARG A 716 -12.37 -32.74 -0.72
CA ARG A 716 -12.64 -33.92 -1.55
C ARG A 716 -13.72 -33.71 -2.61
N TYR A 717 -14.72 -32.90 -2.31
CA TYR A 717 -15.84 -32.66 -3.21
C TYR A 717 -15.64 -31.44 -4.12
N ASP A 718 -14.44 -30.85 -4.12
CA ASP A 718 -14.03 -29.70 -4.95
C ASP A 718 -15.07 -28.58 -4.89
N ASN A 719 -15.57 -28.29 -3.69
CA ASN A 719 -16.67 -27.36 -3.47
C ASN A 719 -16.21 -25.97 -2.97
N GLY A 720 -14.90 -25.71 -2.99
CA GLY A 720 -14.26 -24.45 -2.62
C GLY A 720 -14.16 -24.24 -1.11
N THR A 721 -14.50 -25.25 -0.31
CA THR A 721 -14.56 -25.19 1.15
C THR A 721 -14.47 -26.61 1.69
N VAL A 722 -13.65 -26.83 2.71
CA VAL A 722 -13.62 -28.13 3.41
C VAL A 722 -14.82 -28.19 4.34
N THR A 723 -15.80 -29.00 4.02
CA THR A 723 -17.05 -29.07 4.77
C THR A 723 -17.09 -30.25 5.72
N ILE A 724 -18.11 -30.27 6.59
CA ILE A 724 -18.45 -31.45 7.40
C ILE A 724 -18.65 -32.72 6.55
N ARG A 725 -18.99 -32.59 5.26
CA ARG A 725 -19.14 -33.73 4.35
C ARG A 725 -17.77 -34.34 4.03
N ASP A 726 -16.77 -33.52 3.78
CA ASP A 726 -15.38 -33.94 3.54
C ASP A 726 -14.83 -34.63 4.80
N LEU A 727 -15.03 -34.00 5.96
CA LEU A 727 -14.64 -34.57 7.25
C LEU A 727 -15.34 -35.92 7.53
N ALA A 728 -16.63 -36.04 7.23
CA ALA A 728 -17.36 -37.30 7.37
C ALA A 728 -16.84 -38.40 6.43
N SER A 729 -16.41 -38.03 5.20
CA SER A 729 -15.83 -38.97 4.25
C SER A 729 -14.52 -39.56 4.78
N VAL A 730 -13.56 -38.71 5.19
CA VAL A 730 -12.29 -39.21 5.75
C VAL A 730 -12.51 -39.94 7.09
N ALA A 731 -13.46 -39.51 7.92
CA ALA A 731 -13.77 -40.17 9.19
C ALA A 731 -14.34 -41.58 8.99
N SER A 732 -15.15 -41.81 7.94
CA SER A 732 -15.64 -43.14 7.60
C SER A 732 -14.51 -44.11 7.20
N CYS A 733 -13.39 -43.54 6.75
CA CYS A 733 -12.20 -44.23 6.29
C CYS A 733 -11.13 -44.42 7.36
N TYR A 734 -11.28 -43.78 8.53
CA TYR A 734 -10.32 -43.88 9.62
C TYR A 734 -10.14 -45.34 10.08
N GLY A 735 -8.88 -45.78 10.17
CA GLY A 735 -8.50 -47.14 10.57
C GLY A 735 -8.78 -48.23 9.52
N LYS A 736 -9.29 -47.88 8.33
CA LYS A 736 -9.49 -48.83 7.24
C LYS A 736 -8.17 -49.16 6.56
N THR A 737 -8.06 -50.39 6.05
CA THR A 737 -6.87 -50.88 5.35
C THR A 737 -7.06 -51.21 3.87
N ASP A 738 -8.29 -51.08 3.39
CA ASP A 738 -8.71 -51.27 2.02
C ASP A 738 -10.04 -50.52 1.81
N SER A 739 -10.63 -50.67 0.63
CA SER A 739 -11.90 -50.02 0.27
C SER A 739 -13.13 -50.56 1.02
N THR A 740 -12.99 -51.60 1.85
CA THR A 740 -14.12 -52.25 2.54
C THR A 740 -14.67 -51.34 3.64
N GLY A 741 -15.83 -50.76 3.37
CA GLY A 741 -16.46 -49.79 4.26
C GLY A 741 -15.83 -48.39 4.19
N CYS A 742 -15.05 -48.11 3.14
CA CYS A 742 -14.52 -46.79 2.81
C CYS A 742 -14.40 -46.67 1.28
N LEU A 743 -15.39 -46.06 0.65
CA LEU A 743 -15.43 -45.93 -0.82
C LEU A 743 -14.32 -45.03 -1.36
N ASP A 744 -13.93 -44.02 -0.58
CA ASP A 744 -12.89 -43.06 -0.92
C ASP A 744 -11.49 -43.49 -0.43
N TYR A 745 -11.26 -44.78 -0.13
CA TYR A 745 -10.00 -45.27 0.47
C TYR A 745 -8.77 -44.87 -0.35
N SER A 746 -8.82 -45.08 -1.66
CA SER A 746 -7.71 -44.75 -2.56
C SER A 746 -7.45 -43.25 -2.68
N TYR A 747 -8.44 -42.41 -2.40
CA TYR A 747 -8.28 -40.96 -2.37
C TYR A 747 -7.65 -40.51 -1.05
N TRP A 748 -8.19 -41.02 0.06
CA TRP A 748 -7.78 -40.59 1.38
C TRP A 748 -6.43 -41.14 1.78
N LEU A 749 -6.11 -42.40 1.48
CA LEU A 749 -4.79 -42.94 1.81
C LEU A 749 -3.70 -42.13 1.11
N ARG A 750 -2.97 -41.33 1.87
CA ARG A 750 -1.85 -40.52 1.39
C ARG A 750 -0.56 -41.10 1.94
N PRO A 751 0.20 -41.88 1.14
CA PRO A 751 1.38 -42.58 1.62
C PRO A 751 2.40 -41.69 2.34
N ALA A 752 2.52 -40.45 1.90
CA ALA A 752 3.46 -39.50 2.46
C ALA A 752 3.17 -39.08 3.90
N PHE A 753 1.92 -39.23 4.38
CA PHE A 753 1.60 -38.92 5.77
C PHE A 753 2.06 -39.98 6.77
N HIS A 754 2.63 -41.09 6.29
CA HIS A 754 3.00 -42.21 7.13
C HIS A 754 4.46 -42.61 6.88
N PRO A 755 5.13 -43.16 7.90
CA PRO A 755 6.45 -43.75 7.71
C PRO A 755 6.33 -45.06 6.91
N GLY A 756 6.91 -45.12 5.72
CA GLY A 756 6.94 -46.33 4.87
C GLY A 756 5.81 -46.41 3.85
N THR A 757 5.31 -47.63 3.57
CA THR A 757 4.18 -47.88 2.65
C THR A 757 2.92 -48.19 3.46
N PRO A 758 2.21 -47.18 3.98
CA PRO A 758 1.04 -47.40 4.82
C PRO A 758 -0.08 -48.02 3.99
N THR A 759 -0.78 -48.95 4.62
CA THR A 759 -2.06 -49.46 4.12
C THR A 759 -3.17 -49.11 5.11
N THR A 760 -3.05 -48.06 5.92
CA THR A 760 -4.08 -47.71 6.92
C THR A 760 -4.25 -46.19 6.97
N ILE A 761 -5.49 -45.71 6.87
CA ILE A 761 -5.81 -44.29 7.02
C ILE A 761 -5.80 -43.91 8.50
N GLY A 762 -5.11 -42.83 8.84
CA GLY A 762 -4.85 -42.38 10.21
C GLY A 762 -4.81 -40.86 10.33
N SER A 763 -3.63 -40.27 10.13
CA SER A 763 -3.35 -38.83 10.29
C SER A 763 -4.17 -37.92 9.37
N GLU A 764 -4.66 -38.45 8.24
CA GLU A 764 -5.50 -37.74 7.29
C GLU A 764 -6.70 -37.04 7.96
N ILE A 765 -7.34 -37.69 8.93
CA ILE A 765 -8.52 -37.13 9.61
C ILE A 765 -8.16 -35.84 10.36
N THR A 766 -6.98 -35.78 10.96
CA THR A 766 -6.52 -34.61 11.72
C THR A 766 -6.25 -33.45 10.78
N ILE A 767 -5.66 -33.71 9.62
CA ILE A 767 -5.43 -32.68 8.59
C ILE A 767 -6.74 -32.12 8.06
N VAL A 768 -7.65 -32.98 7.61
CA VAL A 768 -8.97 -32.53 7.11
C VAL A 768 -9.74 -31.77 8.20
N SER A 769 -9.67 -32.21 9.46
CA SER A 769 -10.33 -31.50 10.56
C SER A 769 -9.72 -30.13 10.86
N SER A 770 -8.43 -29.93 10.58
CA SER A 770 -7.72 -28.67 10.84
C SER A 770 -7.99 -27.63 9.75
N HIS A 771 -8.49 -28.06 8.60
CA HIS A 771 -8.97 -27.22 7.51
C HIS A 771 -10.50 -27.09 7.49
N LEU A 772 -11.22 -27.64 8.47
CA LEU A 772 -12.68 -27.59 8.46
C LEU A 772 -13.15 -26.13 8.40
N ASP A 773 -14.08 -25.87 7.47
CA ASP A 773 -14.65 -24.56 7.13
C ASP A 773 -13.68 -23.57 6.46
N ASP A 774 -12.44 -23.97 6.17
CA ASP A 774 -11.49 -23.14 5.42
C ASP A 774 -12.10 -22.66 4.09
N ALA A 775 -11.90 -21.37 3.80
CA ALA A 775 -12.16 -20.76 2.50
C ALA A 775 -11.06 -19.76 2.18
N TRP A 776 -10.49 -19.80 0.96
CA TRP A 776 -9.27 -19.02 0.67
C TRP A 776 -9.47 -17.56 0.34
N VAL A 777 -10.65 -17.19 -0.19
CA VAL A 777 -10.94 -15.83 -0.66
C VAL A 777 -12.31 -15.35 -0.20
N TYR A 778 -12.86 -15.90 0.88
CA TYR A 778 -14.13 -15.41 1.46
C TYR A 778 -14.10 -13.89 1.63
N PRO A 779 -15.16 -13.14 1.29
CA PRO A 779 -16.51 -13.60 0.90
C PRO A 779 -16.68 -13.91 -0.59
N PHE A 780 -15.60 -13.88 -1.37
CA PHE A 780 -15.65 -14.10 -2.82
C PHE A 780 -15.69 -15.58 -3.19
N SER A 781 -16.28 -15.87 -4.34
CA SER A 781 -16.30 -17.23 -4.87
C SER A 781 -15.02 -17.52 -5.68
N TRP A 782 -14.44 -18.70 -5.48
CA TRP A 782 -13.29 -19.19 -6.24
C TRP A 782 -13.64 -19.56 -7.69
N SER A 783 -14.84 -20.10 -7.92
CA SER A 783 -15.27 -20.68 -9.20
C SER A 783 -16.53 -20.01 -9.79
N GLY A 784 -17.10 -19.03 -9.09
CA GLY A 784 -18.35 -18.36 -9.46
C GLY A 784 -19.61 -19.23 -9.34
N VAL A 785 -19.47 -20.53 -9.05
CA VAL A 785 -20.58 -21.47 -8.93
C VAL A 785 -20.30 -22.47 -7.81
N GLN A 786 -20.64 -22.12 -6.57
CA GLN A 786 -20.76 -23.08 -5.47
C GLN A 786 -21.68 -22.56 -4.37
N SER A 787 -22.53 -23.45 -3.86
CA SER A 787 -23.76 -23.16 -3.11
C SER A 787 -23.58 -22.58 -1.70
N LYS A 788 -22.35 -22.26 -1.27
CA LYS A 788 -22.04 -21.76 0.08
C LYS A 788 -21.16 -20.49 0.14
N GLN A 789 -20.66 -19.99 -0.99
CA GLN A 789 -19.99 -18.69 -1.08
C GLN A 789 -20.97 -17.68 -1.71
N PRO A 790 -21.72 -16.90 -0.92
CA PRO A 790 -22.55 -15.83 -1.47
C PRO A 790 -21.64 -14.69 -1.93
N GLY A 791 -21.27 -14.62 -3.21
CA GLY A 791 -20.38 -13.54 -3.67
C GLY A 791 -20.02 -13.55 -5.15
N GLN A 792 -19.53 -12.40 -5.60
CA GLN A 792 -18.90 -12.21 -6.91
C GLN A 792 -17.54 -12.95 -6.94
N THR A 793 -17.03 -13.25 -8.12
CA THR A 793 -15.63 -13.71 -8.30
C THR A 793 -14.70 -12.50 -8.25
N LEU A 794 -13.48 -12.67 -7.73
CA LEU A 794 -12.44 -11.65 -7.88
C LEU A 794 -11.92 -11.63 -9.32
N GLU A 795 -11.63 -10.44 -9.84
CA GLU A 795 -11.05 -10.31 -11.17
C GLU A 795 -9.65 -10.93 -11.26
N ASN A 796 -9.41 -11.67 -12.35
CA ASN A 796 -8.12 -12.21 -12.78
C ASN A 796 -7.40 -13.11 -11.75
N ILE A 797 -8.11 -13.64 -10.76
CA ILE A 797 -7.55 -14.62 -9.85
C ILE A 797 -7.28 -15.94 -10.57
N VAL A 798 -6.12 -16.55 -10.33
CA VAL A 798 -5.78 -17.88 -10.89
C VAL A 798 -6.60 -18.95 -10.18
N PRO A 799 -7.48 -19.68 -10.90
CA PRO A 799 -8.16 -20.83 -10.32
C PRO A 799 -7.13 -21.91 -9.98
N PHE A 800 -7.08 -22.32 -8.72
CA PHE A 800 -6.28 -23.44 -8.31
C PHE A 800 -6.95 -24.70 -8.85
N THR A 801 -6.21 -25.42 -9.67
CA THR A 801 -6.62 -26.72 -10.18
C THR A 801 -5.71 -27.75 -9.52
N PRO A 802 -6.22 -28.61 -8.61
CA PRO A 802 -5.41 -29.55 -7.84
C PRO A 802 -4.62 -30.57 -8.68
#